data_AF-A0A9C9PK19-F1
#
_entry.id   AF-A0A9C9PK19-F1
#
_cell.length_a   1.000
_cell.length_b   1.000
_cell.length_c   1.000
_cell.angle_alpha   90.00
_cell.angle_beta   90.00
_cell.angle_gamma   90.00
#
_symmetry.space_group_name_H-M   'P 1'
#
loop_
_entity.id
_entity.type
_entity.pdbx_description
1 polymer ?
#
loop_
_entity_poly.entity_id
_entity_poly.type
_entity_poly.pdbx_seq_one_letter_code
_entity_poly.pdbx_strand_id
1 'polypeptide(L)'
;MSFLTNPYITNKPVGNSPAFIGRTDVLRDVFNLLDSPKESAIVLYGQRGIGKTSVLQHLKAQLSEQAHLCLIDFDLQDKATWSVPQILIELAKSIAHTLNQAEPDLGEHPEITFQETWFPDVLQSLPDNTTLVLLFDEFDVIELPTIEQAVAGFYPYWHKLLNSDKQHLKSIFLSGRNIDDLDNIAVSLFRGKPPIKRLSLLTREETEELVRLSEANETLNWQDDAVECVFRYTQGHPFLTQQVCFQVWEQADKTLNISTATVADVENVLFDVLDASHNTLLWLWEGLPPAERMVASALAESGPTPLTEHTLEKELYENGVHIIIRELQTAPRLLQDWDLLEFTQGGYQFRVELLRRWIAEYKPLRRIQDELDHIDPVADNLFRAAVDLHQAGDTKSAIKQLREAIGLNPNHLGAHQQLADILLGQGQVKTAKTLLDSLYNYKPLAARSRLIQALLTLAQETDNQDQQLELYERVLALEPKQLEATAKRQEIWAQCAESALAKDDFQSALDWYQKLGLNNKVAEIEQKIRDHFFDFAKALKQCQQKKRYQYVGLFALTIVSVLALGWTYQTQQRHWFYQEELKQTEETITQLQNRFGQAYSQNLDLEKQLKQASQKTVQLEKQLEQINGKVQQLKQEVLTISQKTPLGKLMSQLEIGDQIVIVGSHAKRSDAEKAVNKLKAKYPELFYPQVESLPEVIKNNIYQNGDIWEIFISGFYTYPSAKILAQQLIQLDLINDTFIRRNPFSRLE
;
A
#
# COMPACT_ATOMS: atom_id res chain seq x y z
N MET A 1 40.82 13.85 -30.83
CA MET A 1 39.40 13.54 -30.65
C MET A 1 38.92 14.45 -29.53
N SER A 2 38.08 15.43 -29.84
CA SER A 2 37.35 16.15 -28.79
C SER A 2 36.51 15.13 -28.05
N PHE A 3 36.64 15.05 -26.73
CA PHE A 3 35.77 14.21 -25.93
C PHE A 3 34.37 14.82 -26.02
N LEU A 4 33.44 14.12 -26.69
CA LEU A 4 32.03 14.52 -26.71
C LEU A 4 31.56 14.62 -25.26
N THR A 5 30.99 15.77 -24.90
CA THR A 5 30.57 16.06 -23.53
C THR A 5 29.06 16.03 -23.48
N ASN A 6 28.51 15.26 -22.53
CA ASN A 6 27.08 15.22 -22.27
C ASN A 6 26.61 16.61 -21.82
N PRO A 7 25.67 17.27 -22.54
CA PRO A 7 25.19 18.60 -22.17
C PRO A 7 24.22 18.57 -20.98
N TYR A 8 23.65 17.40 -20.65
CA TYR A 8 22.67 17.25 -19.60
C TYR A 8 23.34 17.08 -18.24
N ILE A 9 22.75 17.71 -17.22
CA ILE A 9 23.34 17.78 -15.88
C ILE A 9 22.34 17.22 -14.86
N THR A 10 22.76 16.15 -14.18
CA THR A 10 21.90 15.30 -13.35
C THR A 10 22.29 15.26 -11.88
N ASN A 11 23.57 15.48 -11.56
CA ASN A 11 24.14 15.28 -10.22
C ASN A 11 24.44 16.59 -9.46
N LYS A 12 24.21 17.74 -10.07
CA LYS A 12 24.46 19.05 -9.47
C LYS A 12 23.50 20.10 -10.02
N PRO A 13 23.28 21.22 -9.31
CA PRO A 13 22.50 22.32 -9.85
C PRO A 13 23.11 22.86 -11.15
N VAL A 14 22.26 23.26 -12.10
CA VAL A 14 22.69 23.69 -13.44
C VAL A 14 23.18 25.14 -13.48
N GLY A 15 22.74 25.97 -12.54
CA GLY A 15 23.24 27.32 -12.29
C GLY A 15 23.41 28.18 -13.55
N ASN A 16 24.63 28.66 -13.79
CA ASN A 16 24.98 29.51 -14.94
C ASN A 16 25.42 28.72 -16.19
N SER A 17 24.99 27.46 -16.33
CA SER A 17 25.29 26.66 -17.52
C SER A 17 24.21 26.82 -18.60
N PRO A 18 24.50 26.47 -19.87
CA PRO A 18 23.48 26.43 -20.93
C PRO A 18 22.30 25.50 -20.62
N ALA A 19 22.45 24.59 -19.66
CA ALA A 19 21.39 23.69 -19.21
C ALA A 19 20.35 24.36 -18.31
N PHE A 20 20.55 25.62 -17.91
CA PHE A 20 19.55 26.44 -17.23
C PHE A 20 18.57 27.04 -18.25
N ILE A 21 17.39 26.43 -18.36
CA ILE A 21 16.35 26.81 -19.32
C ILE A 21 15.13 27.39 -18.60
N GLY A 22 14.52 28.41 -19.20
CA GLY A 22 13.29 29.02 -18.72
C GLY A 22 13.47 29.97 -17.53
N ARG A 23 12.45 30.05 -16.67
CA ARG A 23 12.44 30.84 -15.41
C ARG A 23 12.55 32.36 -15.59
N THR A 24 12.33 32.85 -16.80
CA THR A 24 12.42 34.29 -17.11
C THR A 24 11.43 35.14 -16.30
N ASP A 25 10.29 34.57 -15.93
CA ASP A 25 9.29 35.19 -15.08
C ASP A 25 9.73 35.29 -13.62
N VAL A 26 10.35 34.24 -13.07
CA VAL A 26 10.94 34.24 -11.72
C VAL A 26 12.07 35.25 -11.62
N LEU A 27 12.99 35.25 -12.59
CA LEU A 27 14.10 36.20 -12.63
C LEU A 27 13.58 37.64 -12.71
N ARG A 28 12.59 37.90 -13.56
CA ARG A 28 11.96 39.22 -13.68
C ARG A 28 11.38 39.71 -12.36
N ASP A 29 10.68 38.86 -11.63
CA ASP A 29 10.08 39.23 -10.34
C ASP A 29 11.15 39.52 -9.28
N VAL A 30 12.27 38.79 -9.30
CA VAL A 30 13.43 39.08 -8.45
C VAL A 30 14.08 40.42 -8.82
N PHE A 31 14.31 40.69 -10.11
CA PHE A 31 14.86 41.99 -10.53
C PHE A 31 13.93 43.16 -10.18
N ASN A 32 12.61 42.99 -10.34
CA ASN A 32 11.62 43.98 -9.91
C ASN A 32 11.68 44.27 -8.41
N LEU A 33 11.93 43.25 -7.56
CA LEU A 33 12.14 43.44 -6.13
C LEU A 33 13.38 44.30 -5.86
N LEU A 34 14.49 44.00 -6.52
CA LEU A 34 15.76 44.70 -6.32
C LEU A 34 15.66 46.18 -6.70
N ASP A 35 14.90 46.49 -7.76
CA ASP A 35 14.64 47.86 -8.21
C ASP A 35 13.56 48.59 -7.38
N SER A 36 12.76 47.87 -6.59
CA SER A 36 11.62 48.44 -5.85
C SER A 36 12.07 49.15 -4.56
N PRO A 37 11.70 50.42 -4.33
CA PRO A 37 11.99 51.09 -3.06
C PRO A 37 11.00 50.72 -1.93
N LYS A 38 9.97 49.92 -2.22
CA LYS A 38 8.88 49.59 -1.27
C LYS A 38 8.91 48.15 -0.78
N GLU A 39 9.47 47.26 -1.57
CA GLU A 39 9.52 45.83 -1.30
C GLU A 39 10.92 45.45 -0.85
N SER A 40 11.04 44.71 0.24
CA SER A 40 12.32 44.32 0.83
C SER A 40 12.57 42.82 0.79
N ALA A 41 11.59 42.01 0.41
CA ALA A 41 11.82 40.58 0.22
C ALA A 41 10.84 39.91 -0.73
N ILE A 42 11.23 38.74 -1.27
CA ILE A 42 10.44 37.82 -2.09
C ILE A 42 10.63 36.39 -1.58
N VAL A 43 9.57 35.58 -1.64
CA VAL A 43 9.63 34.15 -1.32
C VAL A 43 9.46 33.34 -2.60
N LEU A 44 10.49 32.57 -2.94
CA LEU A 44 10.51 31.61 -4.02
C LEU A 44 10.26 30.22 -3.45
N TYR A 45 9.23 29.53 -3.92
CA TYR A 45 8.90 28.19 -3.40
C TYR A 45 8.60 27.20 -4.51
N GLY A 46 8.81 25.92 -4.25
CA GLY A 46 8.46 24.87 -5.19
C GLY A 46 9.02 23.52 -4.77
N GLN A 47 8.56 22.46 -5.42
CA GLN A 47 8.91 21.09 -5.02
C GLN A 47 10.42 20.80 -5.10
N ARG A 48 10.88 19.75 -4.42
CA ARG A 48 12.27 19.28 -4.53
C ARG A 48 12.57 18.85 -5.97
N GLY A 49 13.80 19.09 -6.45
CA GLY A 49 14.17 18.79 -7.84
C GLY A 49 13.60 19.74 -8.92
N ILE A 50 12.82 20.77 -8.55
CA ILE A 50 12.26 21.75 -9.50
C ILE A 50 13.27 22.82 -9.98
N GLY A 51 14.48 22.81 -9.42
CA GLY A 51 15.57 23.71 -9.81
C GLY A 51 15.76 24.96 -8.92
N LYS A 52 15.28 24.95 -7.66
CA LYS A 52 15.48 26.05 -6.69
C LYS A 52 16.94 26.49 -6.57
N THR A 53 17.84 25.58 -6.20
CA THR A 53 19.28 25.85 -6.07
C THR A 53 19.90 26.27 -7.41
N SER A 54 19.40 25.76 -8.54
CA SER A 54 19.85 26.18 -9.87
C SER A 54 19.48 27.64 -10.15
N VAL A 55 18.25 28.06 -9.81
CA VAL A 55 17.81 29.46 -9.91
C VAL A 55 18.65 30.34 -9.00
N LEU A 56 18.92 29.90 -7.77
CA LEU A 56 19.74 30.65 -6.84
C LEU A 56 21.17 30.85 -7.37
N GLN A 57 21.81 29.79 -7.87
CA GLN A 57 23.15 29.90 -8.48
C GLN A 57 23.17 30.79 -9.73
N HIS A 58 22.11 30.74 -10.55
CA HIS A 58 21.96 31.61 -11.72
C HIS A 58 21.83 33.08 -11.30
N LEU A 59 20.98 33.36 -10.30
CA LEU A 59 20.83 34.69 -9.71
C LEU A 59 22.14 35.21 -9.15
N LYS A 60 22.89 34.40 -8.39
CA LYS A 60 24.20 34.81 -7.86
C LYS A 60 25.14 35.24 -8.99
N ALA A 61 25.22 34.47 -10.07
CA ALA A 61 26.09 34.78 -11.19
C ALA A 61 25.69 36.12 -11.85
N GLN A 62 24.40 36.34 -12.12
CA GLN A 62 23.92 37.57 -12.75
C GLN A 62 24.00 38.79 -11.84
N LEU A 63 23.66 38.65 -10.56
CA LEU A 63 23.66 39.75 -9.61
C LEU A 63 25.07 40.16 -9.18
N SER A 64 26.04 39.24 -9.17
CA SER A 64 27.44 39.55 -8.85
C SER A 64 28.11 40.45 -9.89
N GLU A 65 27.55 40.56 -11.11
CA GLU A 65 28.03 41.50 -12.12
C GLU A 65 27.67 42.96 -11.78
N GLN A 66 26.72 43.17 -10.87
CA GLN A 66 26.25 44.48 -10.47
C GLN A 66 27.05 45.01 -9.27
N ALA A 67 27.97 45.94 -9.51
CA ALA A 67 28.88 46.49 -8.49
C ALA A 67 28.19 47.17 -7.28
N HIS A 68 26.90 47.47 -7.37
CA HIS A 68 26.11 48.10 -6.31
C HIS A 68 25.37 47.08 -5.43
N LEU A 69 25.45 45.78 -5.74
CA LEU A 69 24.83 44.71 -4.95
C LEU A 69 25.90 43.95 -4.16
N CYS A 70 25.65 43.76 -2.86
CA CYS A 70 26.45 42.88 -2.01
C CYS A 70 25.61 41.65 -1.67
N LEU A 71 25.98 40.50 -2.23
CA LEU A 71 25.26 39.24 -2.01
C LEU A 71 25.81 38.50 -0.80
N ILE A 72 24.94 38.10 0.12
CA ILE A 72 25.28 37.24 1.24
C ILE A 72 24.50 35.93 1.12
N ASP A 73 25.24 34.83 1.06
CA ASP A 73 24.65 33.50 1.06
C ASP A 73 24.47 32.97 2.47
N PHE A 74 23.27 32.46 2.75
CA PHE A 74 22.97 31.86 4.03
C PHE A 74 22.12 30.61 3.86
N ASP A 75 22.77 29.44 3.98
CA ASP A 75 22.12 28.14 3.93
C ASP A 75 21.66 27.73 5.35
N LEU A 76 20.38 27.37 5.47
CA LEU A 76 19.74 26.98 6.73
C LEU A 76 19.58 25.47 6.90
N GLN A 77 19.99 24.66 5.93
CA GLN A 77 19.77 23.20 5.91
C GLN A 77 20.27 22.47 7.17
N ASP A 78 21.43 22.82 7.70
CA ASP A 78 22.06 22.19 8.87
C ASP A 78 21.75 22.91 10.20
N LYS A 79 20.88 23.93 10.17
CA LYS A 79 20.60 24.84 11.30
C LYS A 79 19.22 24.64 11.91
N ALA A 80 18.53 23.55 11.58
CA ALA A 80 17.16 23.26 12.01
C ALA A 80 16.94 23.31 13.53
N THR A 81 17.95 22.90 14.31
CA THR A 81 17.88 22.80 15.77
C THR A 81 18.43 24.03 16.48
N TRP A 82 18.87 25.04 15.73
CA TRP A 82 19.52 26.21 16.27
C TRP A 82 18.50 27.21 16.81
N SER A 83 18.84 27.83 17.93
CA SER A 83 18.09 28.96 18.48
C SER A 83 18.30 30.23 17.64
N VAL A 84 17.35 31.17 17.74
CA VAL A 84 17.45 32.47 17.05
C VAL A 84 18.79 33.18 17.31
N PRO A 85 19.33 33.26 18.54
CA PRO A 85 20.65 33.85 18.78
C PRO A 85 21.78 33.16 18.00
N GLN A 86 21.76 31.83 17.90
CA GLN A 86 22.79 31.08 17.17
C GLN A 86 22.73 31.37 15.66
N ILE A 87 21.53 31.44 15.10
CA ILE A 87 21.31 31.80 13.69
C ILE A 87 21.84 33.22 13.42
N LEU A 88 21.54 34.19 14.31
CA LEU A 88 21.98 35.57 14.15
C LEU A 88 23.50 35.74 14.28
N ILE A 89 24.14 35.02 15.20
CA ILE A 89 25.61 35.02 15.32
C ILE A 89 26.24 34.54 14.02
N GLU A 90 25.76 33.42 13.47
CA GLU A 90 26.33 32.86 12.24
C GLU A 90 26.06 33.74 11.02
N LEU A 91 24.86 34.33 10.95
CA LEU A 91 24.55 35.30 9.91
C LEU A 91 25.45 36.53 10.00
N ALA A 92 25.69 37.05 11.20
CA ALA A 92 26.60 38.17 11.41
C ALA A 92 28.02 37.83 10.95
N LYS A 93 28.50 36.62 11.26
CA LYS A 93 29.81 36.13 10.79
C LYS A 93 29.87 36.03 9.27
N SER A 94 28.82 35.50 8.62
CA SER A 94 28.74 35.41 7.15
C SER A 94 28.78 36.79 6.49
N ILE A 95 28.02 37.75 7.02
CA ILE A 95 28.02 39.14 6.54
C ILE A 95 29.42 39.77 6.73
N ALA A 96 29.98 39.71 7.94
CA ALA A 96 31.29 40.29 8.25
C ALA A 96 32.39 39.69 7.37
N HIS A 97 32.38 38.37 7.18
CA HIS A 97 33.34 37.68 6.32
C HIS A 97 33.25 38.16 4.87
N THR A 98 32.03 38.26 4.33
CA THR A 98 31.81 38.69 2.94
C THR A 98 32.21 40.16 2.72
N LEU A 99 32.00 41.01 3.74
CA LEU A 99 32.40 42.41 3.73
C LEU A 99 33.87 42.62 4.10
N ASN A 100 34.65 41.57 4.38
CA ASN A 100 36.02 41.62 4.89
C ASN A 100 36.18 42.47 6.17
N GLN A 101 35.20 42.39 7.07
CA GLN A 101 35.19 43.03 8.39
C GLN A 101 35.66 42.06 9.49
N ALA A 102 35.94 42.60 10.68
CA ALA A 102 36.32 41.79 11.84
C ALA A 102 35.14 40.91 12.29
N GLU A 103 35.45 39.76 12.90
CA GLU A 103 34.43 38.85 13.42
C GLU A 103 33.56 39.58 14.46
N PRO A 104 32.22 39.51 14.34
CA PRO A 104 31.32 40.28 15.19
C PRO A 104 31.26 39.71 16.61
N ASP A 105 31.33 40.59 17.60
CA ASP A 105 31.01 40.27 18.99
C ASP A 105 29.64 40.84 19.35
N LEU A 106 28.65 39.95 19.44
CA LEU A 106 27.26 40.32 19.74
C LEU A 106 26.94 40.28 21.25
N GLY A 107 27.90 39.89 22.10
CA GLY A 107 27.75 39.85 23.56
C GLY A 107 26.73 38.82 24.08
N GLU A 108 26.26 39.04 25.33
CA GLU A 108 25.33 38.13 26.03
C GLU A 108 23.89 38.13 25.46
N HIS A 109 23.52 39.17 24.69
CA HIS A 109 22.18 39.32 24.11
C HIS A 109 22.24 39.55 22.58
N PRO A 110 22.59 38.51 21.79
CA PRO A 110 22.85 38.67 20.35
C PRO A 110 21.70 39.27 19.55
N GLU A 111 20.45 38.96 19.92
CA GLU A 111 19.25 39.46 19.23
C GLU A 111 19.13 41.00 19.30
N ILE A 112 19.38 41.57 20.48
CA ILE A 112 19.30 43.02 20.70
C ILE A 112 20.49 43.70 20.03
N THR A 113 21.71 43.21 20.29
CA THR A 113 22.94 43.78 19.75
C THR A 113 22.91 43.78 18.22
N PHE A 114 22.50 42.67 17.61
CA PHE A 114 22.37 42.57 16.15
C PHE A 114 21.40 43.60 15.60
N GLN A 115 20.16 43.67 16.13
CA GLN A 115 19.12 44.53 15.58
C GLN A 115 19.34 46.02 15.83
N GLU A 116 19.79 46.40 17.01
CA GLU A 116 19.79 47.81 17.44
C GLU A 116 21.12 48.53 17.21
N THR A 117 22.23 47.79 17.09
CA THR A 117 23.58 48.39 16.99
C THR A 117 24.36 47.84 15.80
N TRP A 118 24.76 46.56 15.85
CA TRP A 118 25.71 46.01 14.90
C TRP A 118 25.22 46.03 13.45
N PHE A 119 24.01 45.54 13.16
CA PHE A 119 23.52 45.47 11.79
C PHE A 119 23.20 46.85 11.18
N PRO A 120 22.55 47.79 11.90
CA PRO A 120 22.45 49.18 11.44
C PRO A 120 23.81 49.85 11.16
N ASP A 121 24.82 49.62 12.01
CA ASP A 121 26.17 50.16 11.80
C ASP A 121 26.81 49.57 10.53
N VAL A 122 26.61 48.26 10.29
CA VAL A 122 27.04 47.61 9.04
C VAL A 122 26.38 48.27 7.84
N LEU A 123 25.06 48.45 7.84
CA LEU A 123 24.34 49.09 6.73
C LEU A 123 24.80 50.53 6.48
N GLN A 124 25.07 51.31 7.53
CA GLN A 124 25.62 52.67 7.41
C GLN A 124 27.08 52.70 6.92
N SER A 125 27.85 51.64 7.15
CA SER A 125 29.24 51.54 6.71
C SER A 125 29.38 51.14 5.23
N LEU A 126 28.29 50.70 4.59
CA LEU A 126 28.30 50.34 3.17
C LEU A 126 28.48 51.61 2.29
N PRO A 127 29.13 51.49 1.12
CA PRO A 127 29.26 52.62 0.19
C PRO A 127 27.90 53.15 -0.27
N ASP A 128 27.82 54.45 -0.55
CA ASP A 128 26.59 55.10 -1.05
C ASP A 128 25.99 54.33 -2.24
N ASN A 129 24.67 54.10 -2.20
CA ASN A 129 23.90 53.31 -3.18
C ASN A 129 24.21 51.81 -3.23
N THR A 130 24.86 51.24 -2.21
CA THR A 130 25.03 49.77 -2.11
C THR A 130 23.81 49.13 -1.47
N THR A 131 23.32 48.05 -2.07
CA THR A 131 22.22 47.24 -1.54
C THR A 131 22.75 45.89 -1.08
N LEU A 132 22.52 45.55 0.19
CA LEU A 132 22.78 44.23 0.74
C LEU A 132 21.62 43.29 0.39
N VAL A 133 21.93 42.18 -0.30
CA VAL A 133 20.96 41.17 -0.72
C VAL A 133 21.27 39.86 0.01
N LEU A 134 20.38 39.45 0.90
CA LEU A 134 20.50 38.22 1.67
C LEU A 134 19.76 37.09 0.94
N LEU A 135 20.50 36.03 0.61
CA LEU A 135 20.02 34.86 -0.11
C LEU A 135 19.88 33.70 0.88
N PHE A 136 18.64 33.39 1.27
CA PHE A 136 18.33 32.31 2.19
C PHE A 136 17.92 31.06 1.40
N ASP A 137 18.74 30.01 1.46
CA ASP A 137 18.37 28.68 0.93
C ASP A 137 17.82 27.80 2.07
N GLU A 138 16.91 26.88 1.74
CA GLU A 138 16.20 26.01 2.69
C GLU A 138 15.61 26.73 3.91
N PHE A 139 14.94 27.87 3.68
CA PHE A 139 14.39 28.71 4.75
C PHE A 139 13.32 28.03 5.62
N ASP A 140 12.68 26.99 5.10
CA ASP A 140 11.70 26.13 5.76
C ASP A 140 12.29 25.22 6.85
N VAL A 141 13.61 25.17 7.02
CA VAL A 141 14.28 24.31 7.99
C VAL A 141 14.25 24.86 9.42
N ILE A 142 13.96 26.15 9.62
CA ILE A 142 13.83 26.80 10.95
C ILE A 142 12.58 26.30 11.73
N GLU A 143 11.87 25.30 11.22
CA GLU A 143 10.69 24.69 11.84
C GLU A 143 11.02 23.40 12.61
N LEU A 144 11.31 23.53 13.91
CA LEU A 144 11.23 22.43 14.89
C LEU A 144 10.81 22.99 16.26
N PRO A 145 10.27 22.15 17.18
CA PRO A 145 8.96 21.52 17.20
C PRO A 145 7.88 22.48 17.76
N THR A 146 6.65 22.37 17.24
CA THR A 146 5.53 23.33 17.33
C THR A 146 5.76 24.64 16.56
N ILE A 147 5.05 24.75 15.43
CA ILE A 147 4.87 25.93 14.56
C ILE A 147 4.75 27.24 15.37
N GLU A 148 4.22 27.17 16.60
CA GLU A 148 4.07 28.27 17.52
C GLU A 148 5.40 28.98 17.91
N GLN A 149 6.54 28.29 18.07
CA GLN A 149 7.76 28.92 18.59
C GLN A 149 8.54 29.71 17.53
N ALA A 150 8.70 29.17 16.31
CA ALA A 150 9.38 29.85 15.20
C ALA A 150 8.57 31.05 14.70
N VAL A 151 7.24 30.88 14.56
CA VAL A 151 6.29 31.96 14.21
C VAL A 151 6.24 33.04 15.32
N ALA A 152 6.42 32.67 16.59
CA ALA A 152 6.44 33.63 17.69
C ALA A 152 7.73 34.45 17.82
N GLY A 153 8.89 33.94 17.35
CA GLY A 153 10.20 34.56 17.59
C GLY A 153 10.90 35.14 16.36
N PHE A 154 11.27 34.29 15.40
CA PHE A 154 12.21 34.66 14.33
C PHE A 154 11.58 35.51 13.22
N TYR A 155 10.41 35.11 12.70
CA TYR A 155 9.77 35.85 11.60
C TYR A 155 9.36 37.28 11.98
N PRO A 156 8.73 37.54 13.15
CA PRO A 156 8.43 38.91 13.55
C PRO A 156 9.68 39.77 13.75
N TYR A 157 10.75 39.18 14.29
CA TYR A 157 12.05 39.83 14.45
C TYR A 157 12.63 40.24 13.09
N TRP A 158 12.63 39.31 12.12
CA TRP A 158 13.18 39.55 10.79
C TRP A 158 12.34 40.53 9.98
N HIS A 159 11.00 40.47 10.07
CA HIS A 159 10.11 41.48 9.50
C HIS A 159 10.46 42.88 10.00
N LYS A 160 10.72 43.06 11.31
CA LYS A 160 11.11 44.37 11.86
C LYS A 160 12.42 44.87 11.24
N LEU A 161 13.38 43.98 11.01
CA LEU A 161 14.65 44.29 10.35
C LEU A 161 14.45 44.66 8.86
N LEU A 162 13.67 43.89 8.12
CA LEU A 162 13.38 44.19 6.71
C LEU A 162 12.67 45.53 6.50
N ASN A 163 11.94 46.00 7.52
CA ASN A 163 11.26 47.29 7.47
C ASN A 163 12.10 48.46 7.98
N SER A 164 13.26 48.24 8.61
CA SER A 164 14.10 49.34 9.11
C SER A 164 14.83 50.07 7.97
N ASP A 165 15.26 49.35 6.93
CA ASP A 165 15.92 49.93 5.75
C ASP A 165 15.56 49.18 4.46
N LYS A 166 14.39 49.50 3.90
CA LYS A 166 13.89 48.84 2.67
C LYS A 166 14.68 49.20 1.42
N GLN A 167 15.51 50.24 1.46
CA GLN A 167 16.27 50.70 0.30
C GLN A 167 17.57 49.92 0.19
N HIS A 168 18.29 49.75 1.31
CA HIS A 168 19.61 49.12 1.30
C HIS A 168 19.59 47.64 1.72
N LEU A 169 18.45 47.09 2.17
CA LEU A 169 18.31 45.69 2.53
C LEU A 169 17.23 44.97 1.71
N LYS A 170 17.64 43.92 1.01
CA LYS A 170 16.77 42.99 0.29
C LYS A 170 16.98 41.56 0.77
N SER A 171 15.95 40.73 0.76
CA SER A 171 16.07 39.30 1.02
C SER A 171 15.31 38.43 0.03
N ILE A 172 15.93 37.35 -0.40
CA ILE A 172 15.33 36.35 -1.28
C ILE A 172 15.31 35.05 -0.49
N PHE A 173 14.12 34.53 -0.24
CA PHE A 173 13.92 33.29 0.52
C PHE A 173 13.57 32.16 -0.44
N LEU A 174 14.28 31.05 -0.39
CA LEU A 174 13.92 29.82 -1.08
C LEU A 174 13.37 28.81 -0.08
N SER A 175 12.19 28.25 -0.38
CA SER A 175 11.51 27.27 0.48
C SER A 175 11.12 26.00 -0.29
N GLY A 176 11.29 24.85 0.37
CA GLY A 176 10.94 23.52 -0.13
C GLY A 176 9.66 22.88 0.45
N ARG A 177 8.99 23.51 1.44
CA ARG A 177 7.84 22.93 2.20
C ARG A 177 6.51 23.71 2.04
N ASN A 178 5.48 23.20 2.72
CA ASN A 178 4.03 23.35 2.51
C ASN A 178 3.53 24.77 2.22
N ILE A 179 2.61 24.88 1.27
CA ILE A 179 1.98 26.13 0.85
C ILE A 179 1.10 26.73 1.95
N ASP A 180 0.52 25.88 2.80
CA ASP A 180 -0.24 26.35 3.96
C ASP A 180 0.64 27.05 5.01
N ASP A 181 1.92 26.67 5.11
CA ASP A 181 2.89 27.35 5.99
C ASP A 181 3.38 28.65 5.37
N LEU A 182 3.39 28.76 4.04
CA LEU A 182 3.75 30.00 3.34
C LEU A 182 2.81 31.14 3.66
N ASP A 183 1.49 30.91 3.82
CA ASP A 183 0.56 31.97 4.21
C ASP A 183 0.88 32.49 5.61
N ASN A 184 1.26 31.63 6.57
CA ASN A 184 1.66 32.04 7.92
C ASN A 184 3.03 32.73 7.95
N ILE A 185 4.02 32.15 7.28
CA ILE A 185 5.36 32.72 7.08
C ILE A 185 5.22 34.10 6.45
N ALA A 186 4.36 34.23 5.46
CA ALA A 186 4.29 35.44 4.68
C ALA A 186 3.37 36.51 5.30
N VAL A 187 2.32 36.13 6.03
CA VAL A 187 1.58 37.07 6.90
C VAL A 187 2.50 37.61 8.00
N SER A 188 3.33 36.76 8.61
CA SER A 188 4.26 37.17 9.68
C SER A 188 5.45 37.99 9.16
N LEU A 189 6.00 37.64 7.99
CA LEU A 189 7.15 38.33 7.37
C LEU A 189 6.81 39.59 6.58
N PHE A 190 5.57 39.81 6.13
CA PHE A 190 5.26 40.92 5.20
C PHE A 190 4.09 41.84 5.61
N ARG A 191 3.27 41.51 6.64
CA ARG A 191 2.05 42.28 7.04
C ARG A 191 1.27 42.84 5.82
N GLY A 192 0.93 41.98 4.87
CA GLY A 192 0.28 42.32 3.59
C GLY A 192 0.21 41.11 2.66
N LYS A 193 -0.18 41.30 1.39
CA LYS A 193 -0.08 40.21 0.41
C LYS A 193 1.41 40.09 0.00
N PRO A 194 2.09 39.02 0.39
CA PRO A 194 3.51 38.84 0.11
C PRO A 194 3.77 38.65 -1.39
N PRO A 195 4.91 39.11 -1.93
CA PRO A 195 5.38 38.70 -3.24
C PRO A 195 5.91 37.27 -3.13
N ILE A 196 5.01 36.30 -3.28
CA ILE A 196 5.36 34.87 -3.33
C ILE A 196 5.35 34.45 -4.80
N LYS A 197 6.42 33.81 -5.23
CA LYS A 197 6.57 33.27 -6.58
C LYS A 197 6.81 31.77 -6.54
N ARG A 198 5.93 31.02 -7.20
CA ARG A 198 6.05 29.57 -7.37
C ARG A 198 7.02 29.23 -8.49
N LEU A 199 7.92 28.29 -8.23
CA LEU A 199 8.70 27.58 -9.23
C LEU A 199 7.93 26.31 -9.61
N SER A 200 7.30 26.33 -10.78
CA SER A 200 6.51 25.22 -11.32
C SER A 200 7.31 24.37 -12.31
N LEU A 201 6.68 23.44 -13.01
CA LEU A 201 7.27 22.69 -14.12
C LEU A 201 7.62 23.64 -15.29
N LEU A 202 8.55 23.21 -16.16
CA LEU A 202 8.85 23.93 -17.40
C LEU A 202 7.66 23.85 -18.36
N THR A 203 7.50 24.87 -19.19
CA THR A 203 6.51 24.80 -20.28
C THR A 203 6.93 23.76 -21.32
N ARG A 204 6.03 23.45 -22.26
CA ARG A 204 6.34 22.54 -23.37
C ARG A 204 7.50 23.06 -24.21
N GLU A 205 7.51 24.36 -24.49
CA GLU A 205 8.55 25.05 -25.26
C GLU A 205 9.89 25.05 -24.51
N GLU A 206 9.89 25.37 -23.22
CA GLU A 206 11.10 25.32 -22.38
C GLU A 206 11.62 23.87 -22.24
N THR A 207 10.74 22.88 -22.20
CA THR A 207 11.14 21.47 -22.17
C THR A 207 11.79 21.06 -23.48
N GLU A 208 11.20 21.45 -24.62
CA GLU A 208 11.79 21.18 -25.94
C GLU A 208 13.18 21.82 -26.07
N GLU A 209 13.35 23.07 -25.64
CA GLU A 209 14.65 23.74 -25.62
C GLU A 209 15.68 22.97 -24.78
N LEU A 210 15.29 22.49 -23.60
CA LEU A 210 16.14 21.65 -22.75
C LEU A 210 16.50 20.33 -23.45
N VAL A 211 15.52 19.62 -24.02
CA VAL A 211 15.77 18.35 -24.73
C VAL A 211 16.75 18.57 -25.87
N ARG A 212 16.66 19.67 -26.61
CA ARG A 212 17.51 19.95 -27.77
C ARG A 212 18.89 20.52 -27.43
N LEU A 213 19.28 20.61 -26.16
CA LEU A 213 20.63 21.07 -25.77
C LEU A 213 21.77 20.32 -26.47
N SER A 214 21.58 19.03 -26.79
CA SER A 214 22.57 18.22 -27.50
C SER A 214 22.72 18.54 -28.99
N GLU A 215 21.75 19.25 -29.57
CA GLU A 215 21.84 19.75 -30.94
C GLU A 215 22.75 20.98 -30.98
N ALA A 216 22.69 21.84 -29.96
CA ALA A 216 23.51 23.05 -29.86
C ALA A 216 25.02 22.77 -29.72
N ASN A 217 25.39 21.64 -29.12
CA ASN A 217 26.79 21.18 -29.04
C ASN A 217 27.13 20.08 -30.06
N GLU A 218 26.25 19.82 -31.03
CA GLU A 218 26.43 18.87 -32.13
C GLU A 218 26.76 17.44 -31.67
N THR A 219 26.17 16.98 -30.55
CA THR A 219 26.44 15.64 -29.99
C THR A 219 25.32 14.63 -30.23
N LEU A 220 24.06 15.05 -30.30
CA LEU A 220 22.89 14.18 -30.52
C LEU A 220 21.72 15.00 -31.07
N ASN A 221 21.07 14.52 -32.12
CA ASN A 221 19.83 15.11 -32.66
C ASN A 221 18.58 14.44 -32.07
N TRP A 222 17.44 15.11 -32.09
CA TRP A 222 16.17 14.55 -31.59
C TRP A 222 15.07 14.58 -32.65
N GLN A 223 14.36 13.46 -32.82
CA GLN A 223 13.09 13.45 -33.56
C GLN A 223 12.00 14.18 -32.77
N ASP A 224 11.11 14.90 -33.45
CA ASP A 224 10.01 15.63 -32.83
C ASP A 224 9.11 14.71 -31.98
N ASP A 225 8.81 13.50 -32.48
CA ASP A 225 8.04 12.50 -31.73
C ASP A 225 8.78 12.01 -30.47
N ALA A 226 10.12 11.99 -30.49
CA ALA A 226 10.93 11.63 -29.32
C ALA A 226 10.92 12.76 -28.28
N VAL A 227 11.00 14.02 -28.71
CA VAL A 227 10.83 15.19 -27.82
C VAL A 227 9.46 15.17 -27.15
N GLU A 228 8.39 14.92 -27.92
CA GLU A 228 7.03 14.79 -27.38
C GLU A 228 6.92 13.60 -26.41
N CYS A 229 7.61 12.49 -26.69
CA CYS A 229 7.69 11.34 -25.78
C CYS A 229 8.35 11.72 -24.44
N VAL A 230 9.46 12.48 -24.47
CA VAL A 230 10.11 13.00 -23.24
C VAL A 230 9.17 13.91 -22.47
N PHE A 231 8.50 14.85 -23.15
CA PHE A 231 7.54 15.75 -22.50
C PHE A 231 6.37 14.96 -21.90
N ARG A 232 5.81 13.97 -22.60
CA ARG A 232 4.73 13.10 -22.10
C ARG A 232 5.09 12.43 -20.78
N TYR A 233 6.33 11.94 -20.64
CA TYR A 233 6.80 11.23 -19.44
C TYR A 233 7.19 12.15 -18.28
N THR A 234 7.70 13.35 -18.60
CA THR A 234 8.30 14.26 -17.61
C THR A 234 7.41 15.43 -17.26
N GLN A 235 6.45 15.80 -18.12
CA GLN A 235 5.62 17.01 -18.09
C GLN A 235 6.42 18.28 -17.75
N GLY A 236 7.66 18.38 -18.24
CA GLY A 236 8.54 19.52 -17.98
C GLY A 236 9.15 19.55 -16.58
N HIS A 237 9.16 18.44 -15.84
CA HIS A 237 9.90 18.35 -14.59
C HIS A 237 11.41 18.45 -14.85
N PRO A 238 12.10 19.56 -14.49
CA PRO A 238 13.46 19.85 -14.97
C PRO A 238 14.46 18.74 -14.71
N PHE A 239 14.50 18.20 -13.48
CA PHE A 239 15.39 17.10 -13.13
C PHE A 239 15.10 15.82 -13.92
N LEU A 240 13.84 15.39 -14.04
CA LEU A 240 13.50 14.17 -14.77
C LEU A 240 13.71 14.32 -16.27
N THR A 241 13.45 15.50 -16.84
CA THR A 241 13.78 15.82 -18.24
C THR A 241 15.28 15.72 -18.47
N GLN A 242 16.11 16.34 -17.61
CA GLN A 242 17.56 16.21 -17.66
C GLN A 242 18.00 14.74 -17.54
N GLN A 243 17.41 13.95 -16.64
CA GLN A 243 17.75 12.54 -16.44
C GLN A 243 17.42 11.66 -17.64
N VAL A 244 16.23 11.83 -18.23
CA VAL A 244 15.85 11.09 -19.44
C VAL A 244 16.82 11.41 -20.57
N CYS A 245 17.06 12.69 -20.84
CA CYS A 245 17.95 13.10 -21.90
C CYS A 245 19.40 12.66 -21.65
N PHE A 246 19.87 12.73 -20.40
CA PHE A 246 21.18 12.23 -20.01
C PHE A 246 21.34 10.74 -20.33
N GLN A 247 20.38 9.89 -19.96
CA GLN A 247 20.45 8.45 -20.20
C GLN A 247 20.36 8.11 -21.69
N VAL A 248 19.49 8.78 -22.44
CA VAL A 248 19.42 8.60 -23.91
C VAL A 248 20.76 8.95 -24.54
N TRP A 249 21.39 10.06 -24.13
CA TRP A 249 22.70 10.46 -24.63
C TRP A 249 23.82 9.48 -24.25
N GLU A 250 23.78 8.91 -23.05
CA GLU A 250 24.76 7.90 -22.62
C GLU A 250 24.68 6.62 -23.48
N GLN A 251 23.47 6.21 -23.86
CA GLN A 251 23.24 5.01 -24.68
C GLN A 251 23.40 5.23 -26.18
N ALA A 252 23.40 6.47 -26.65
CA ALA A 252 23.57 6.80 -28.07
C ALA A 252 24.93 6.34 -28.62
N ASP A 253 24.94 5.83 -29.85
CA ASP A 253 26.17 5.48 -30.56
C ASP A 253 26.97 6.75 -30.91
N LYS A 254 28.24 6.78 -30.47
CA LYS A 254 29.17 7.91 -30.58
C LYS A 254 30.28 7.66 -31.61
N THR A 255 30.18 6.59 -32.40
CA THR A 255 31.36 6.07 -33.12
C THR A 255 31.73 6.84 -34.40
N LEU A 256 30.81 7.41 -35.20
CA LEU A 256 31.20 8.14 -36.43
C LEU A 256 30.27 9.28 -36.94
N ASN A 257 28.96 9.29 -36.63
CA ASN A 257 28.00 10.34 -37.03
C ASN A 257 27.16 10.81 -35.84
N ILE A 258 26.64 12.05 -35.88
CA ILE A 258 25.64 12.53 -34.91
C ILE A 258 24.38 11.66 -35.08
N SER A 259 24.09 10.85 -34.08
CA SER A 259 22.90 10.00 -34.03
C SER A 259 21.64 10.85 -33.81
N THR A 260 20.48 10.27 -34.14
CA THR A 260 19.18 10.89 -33.88
C THR A 260 18.40 10.02 -32.92
N ALA A 261 18.07 10.54 -31.74
CA ALA A 261 17.25 9.89 -30.74
C ALA A 261 15.81 9.70 -31.23
N THR A 262 15.28 8.50 -31.01
CA THR A 262 13.94 8.06 -31.41
C THR A 262 13.06 7.81 -30.17
N VAL A 263 11.76 7.61 -30.38
CA VAL A 263 10.82 7.22 -29.32
C VAL A 263 11.27 5.93 -28.61
N ALA A 264 11.81 4.97 -29.36
CA ALA A 264 12.28 3.70 -28.79
C ALA A 264 13.46 3.91 -27.83
N ASP A 265 14.38 4.83 -28.16
CA ASP A 265 15.52 5.14 -27.29
C ASP A 265 15.05 5.75 -25.96
N VAL A 266 14.05 6.64 -26.00
CA VAL A 266 13.43 7.22 -24.80
C VAL A 266 12.74 6.13 -23.96
N GLU A 267 11.96 5.26 -24.60
CA GLU A 267 11.23 4.19 -23.88
C GLU A 267 12.18 3.15 -23.26
N ASN A 268 13.31 2.86 -23.91
CA ASN A 268 14.32 1.90 -23.44
C ASN A 268 15.02 2.37 -22.15
N VAL A 269 15.20 3.68 -21.94
CA VAL A 269 15.90 4.21 -20.77
C VAL A 269 15.02 4.43 -19.54
N LEU A 270 13.69 4.35 -19.66
CA LEU A 270 12.79 4.81 -18.58
C LEU A 270 13.03 4.05 -17.26
N PHE A 271 13.36 2.76 -17.31
CA PHE A 271 13.65 1.99 -16.10
C PHE A 271 14.96 2.46 -15.45
N ASP A 272 16.02 2.63 -16.24
CA ASP A 272 17.31 3.15 -15.76
C ASP A 272 17.16 4.56 -15.18
N VAL A 273 16.29 5.39 -15.77
CA VAL A 273 15.96 6.72 -15.25
C VAL A 273 15.28 6.63 -13.87
N LEU A 274 14.33 5.71 -13.68
CA LEU A 274 13.66 5.54 -12.39
C LEU A 274 14.62 5.06 -11.29
N ASP A 275 15.56 4.18 -11.63
CA ASP A 275 16.59 3.69 -10.71
C ASP A 275 17.62 4.78 -10.37
N ALA A 276 18.17 5.44 -11.39
CA ALA A 276 19.13 6.53 -11.23
C ALA A 276 18.53 7.73 -10.45
N SER A 277 17.23 7.96 -10.59
CA SER A 277 16.51 9.03 -9.92
C SER A 277 16.03 8.67 -8.51
N HIS A 278 16.21 7.41 -8.06
CA HIS A 278 15.56 6.89 -6.87
C HIS A 278 15.82 7.74 -5.62
N ASN A 279 17.07 8.12 -5.36
CA ASN A 279 17.43 8.92 -4.17
C ASN A 279 16.79 10.31 -4.19
N THR A 280 16.79 10.98 -5.35
CA THR A 280 16.18 12.31 -5.50
C THR A 280 14.66 12.24 -5.31
N LEU A 281 14.01 11.22 -5.88
CA LEU A 281 12.58 11.02 -5.76
C LEU A 281 12.17 10.56 -4.35
N LEU A 282 13.02 9.79 -3.67
CA LEU A 282 12.84 9.43 -2.27
C LEU A 282 12.85 10.69 -1.38
N TRP A 283 13.75 11.63 -1.64
CA TRP A 283 13.81 12.87 -0.88
C TRP A 283 12.61 13.79 -1.16
N LEU A 284 12.08 13.80 -2.39
CA LEU A 284 10.80 14.46 -2.70
C LEU A 284 9.64 13.79 -1.95
N TRP A 285 9.60 12.46 -1.95
CA TRP A 285 8.60 11.67 -1.25
C TRP A 285 8.59 11.90 0.26
N GLU A 286 9.76 11.88 0.91
CA GLU A 286 9.90 12.13 2.35
C GLU A 286 9.53 13.57 2.75
N GLY A 287 9.49 14.49 1.79
CA GLY A 287 9.00 15.86 2.00
C GLY A 287 7.48 15.98 2.02
N LEU A 288 6.74 14.96 1.59
CA LEU A 288 5.27 14.98 1.58
C LEU A 288 4.71 14.54 2.94
N PRO A 289 3.67 15.20 3.47
CA PRO A 289 3.04 14.73 4.70
C PRO A 289 2.35 13.36 4.49
N PRO A 290 2.05 12.62 5.58
CA PRO A 290 1.61 11.23 5.47
C PRO A 290 0.29 11.06 4.70
N ALA A 291 -0.67 11.98 4.81
CA ALA A 291 -1.94 11.93 4.08
C ALA A 291 -1.72 12.01 2.55
N GLU A 292 -0.86 12.93 2.11
CA GLU A 292 -0.49 13.16 0.72
C GLU A 292 0.23 11.95 0.16
N ARG A 293 1.13 11.34 0.95
CA ARG A 293 1.79 10.09 0.57
C ARG A 293 0.77 8.98 0.34
N MET A 294 -0.21 8.84 1.22
CA MET A 294 -1.27 7.83 1.05
C MET A 294 -2.12 8.06 -0.20
N VAL A 295 -2.58 9.28 -0.42
CA VAL A 295 -3.35 9.63 -1.62
C VAL A 295 -2.54 9.45 -2.90
N ALA A 296 -1.27 9.88 -2.89
CA ALA A 296 -0.36 9.74 -4.02
C ALA A 296 -0.12 8.26 -4.36
N SER A 297 0.08 7.39 -3.36
CA SER A 297 0.20 5.95 -3.57
C SER A 297 -1.06 5.32 -4.14
N ALA A 298 -2.24 5.66 -3.60
CA ALA A 298 -3.51 5.15 -4.11
C ALA A 298 -3.70 5.52 -5.59
N LEU A 299 -3.55 6.81 -5.93
CA LEU A 299 -3.65 7.30 -7.31
C LEU A 299 -2.61 6.66 -8.23
N ALA A 300 -1.38 6.44 -7.75
CA ALA A 300 -0.31 5.91 -8.58
C ALA A 300 -0.56 4.45 -8.98
N GLU A 301 -1.09 3.64 -8.06
CA GLU A 301 -1.46 2.24 -8.29
C GLU A 301 -2.64 2.08 -9.25
N SER A 302 -3.62 2.98 -9.18
CA SER A 302 -4.77 2.98 -10.11
C SER A 302 -4.40 3.26 -11.57
N GLY A 303 -3.16 3.70 -11.83
CA GLY A 303 -2.63 3.91 -13.17
C GLY A 303 -2.75 5.36 -13.67
N PRO A 304 -2.55 5.60 -14.97
CA PRO A 304 -2.50 6.96 -15.52
C PRO A 304 -3.87 7.60 -15.74
N THR A 305 -4.97 6.88 -15.47
CA THR A 305 -6.33 7.38 -15.70
C THR A 305 -6.79 8.31 -14.58
N PRO A 306 -7.54 9.39 -14.87
CA PRO A 306 -8.15 10.22 -13.83
C PRO A 306 -9.05 9.44 -12.86
N LEU A 307 -8.95 9.76 -11.58
CA LEU A 307 -9.82 9.25 -10.52
C LEU A 307 -10.70 10.35 -9.95
N THR A 308 -12.02 10.11 -9.95
CA THR A 308 -12.95 10.95 -9.21
C THR A 308 -12.71 10.82 -7.70
N GLU A 309 -13.16 11.81 -6.93
CA GLU A 309 -13.12 11.75 -5.45
C GLU A 309 -13.72 10.44 -4.95
N HIS A 310 -14.93 10.07 -5.40
CA HIS A 310 -15.60 8.85 -4.99
C HIS A 310 -14.79 7.57 -5.27
N THR A 311 -14.10 7.51 -6.42
CA THR A 311 -13.25 6.36 -6.77
C THR A 311 -12.01 6.32 -5.89
N LEU A 312 -11.39 7.47 -5.63
CA LEU A 312 -10.25 7.58 -4.73
C LEU A 312 -10.61 7.17 -3.29
N GLU A 313 -11.75 7.61 -2.78
CA GLU A 313 -12.26 7.19 -1.48
C GLU A 313 -12.43 5.67 -1.39
N LYS A 314 -12.94 5.06 -2.47
CA LYS A 314 -13.09 3.61 -2.55
C LYS A 314 -11.74 2.89 -2.55
N GLU A 315 -10.77 3.34 -3.33
CA GLU A 315 -9.42 2.77 -3.38
C GLU A 315 -8.72 2.85 -2.01
N LEU A 316 -8.84 3.99 -1.33
CA LEU A 316 -8.32 4.19 0.03
C LEU A 316 -9.01 3.23 1.03
N TYR A 317 -10.33 3.09 0.93
CA TYR A 317 -11.11 2.17 1.76
C TYR A 317 -10.69 0.70 1.57
N GLU A 318 -10.55 0.25 0.32
CA GLU A 318 -10.12 -1.12 0.02
C GLU A 318 -8.69 -1.42 0.53
N ASN A 319 -7.89 -0.39 0.77
CA ASN A 319 -6.53 -0.49 1.28
C ASN A 319 -6.36 -0.17 2.78
N GLY A 320 -7.47 -0.02 3.52
CA GLY A 320 -7.47 0.06 4.98
C GLY A 320 -7.65 1.46 5.58
N VAL A 321 -8.07 2.44 4.78
CA VAL A 321 -8.49 3.79 5.24
C VAL A 321 -10.01 3.82 5.33
N HIS A 322 -10.57 3.60 6.51
CA HIS A 322 -12.03 3.47 6.64
C HIS A 322 -12.73 4.77 6.94
N ILE A 323 -12.03 5.66 7.63
CA ILE A 323 -12.55 6.98 7.95
C ILE A 323 -11.64 7.99 7.30
N ILE A 324 -12.20 8.72 6.34
CA ILE A 324 -11.49 9.80 5.66
C ILE A 324 -11.54 11.00 6.58
N ILE A 325 -10.42 11.21 7.28
CA ILE A 325 -10.18 12.40 8.10
C ILE A 325 -9.85 13.61 7.21
N ARG A 326 -9.89 14.80 7.79
CA ARG A 326 -9.77 16.07 7.05
C ARG A 326 -8.49 16.13 6.23
N GLU A 327 -7.38 15.65 6.78
CA GLU A 327 -6.06 15.62 6.18
C GLU A 327 -6.06 14.85 4.85
N LEU A 328 -6.74 13.70 4.80
CA LEU A 328 -6.90 12.90 3.59
C LEU A 328 -7.83 13.55 2.56
N GLN A 329 -8.81 14.35 3.00
CA GLN A 329 -9.68 15.12 2.10
C GLN A 329 -8.94 16.30 1.47
N THR A 330 -8.01 16.93 2.19
CA THR A 330 -7.23 18.06 1.70
C THR A 330 -6.02 17.65 0.87
N ALA A 331 -5.50 16.43 1.08
CA ALA A 331 -4.32 15.90 0.42
C ALA A 331 -4.33 16.00 -1.12
N PRO A 332 -5.42 15.68 -1.87
CA PRO A 332 -5.43 15.84 -3.32
C PRO A 332 -5.14 17.28 -3.76
N ARG A 333 -5.74 18.27 -3.09
CA ARG A 333 -5.53 19.68 -3.38
C ARG A 333 -4.10 20.10 -3.12
N LEU A 334 -3.51 19.69 -1.99
CA LEU A 334 -2.12 19.99 -1.67
C LEU A 334 -1.16 19.38 -2.69
N LEU A 335 -1.41 18.14 -3.13
CA LEU A 335 -0.62 17.52 -4.20
C LEU A 335 -0.74 18.25 -5.54
N GLN A 336 -1.87 18.89 -5.86
CA GLN A 336 -1.99 19.77 -7.03
C GLN A 336 -1.22 21.07 -6.84
N ASP A 337 -1.30 21.64 -5.65
CA ASP A 337 -0.57 22.83 -5.26
C ASP A 337 0.96 22.61 -5.32
N TRP A 338 1.41 21.35 -5.34
CA TRP A 338 2.79 20.93 -5.61
C TRP A 338 3.13 20.54 -7.06
N ASP A 339 2.18 20.59 -8.00
CA ASP A 339 2.32 20.10 -9.39
C ASP A 339 2.54 18.58 -9.51
N LEU A 340 2.28 17.80 -8.46
CA LEU A 340 2.25 16.34 -8.58
C LEU A 340 0.98 15.88 -9.31
N LEU A 341 -0.16 16.49 -8.98
CA LEU A 341 -1.46 16.17 -9.54
C LEU A 341 -2.04 17.32 -10.36
N GLU A 342 -2.98 16.97 -11.23
CA GLU A 342 -3.88 17.91 -11.87
C GLU A 342 -5.32 17.39 -11.79
N PHE A 343 -6.29 18.29 -11.88
CA PHE A 343 -7.71 17.94 -11.90
C PHE A 343 -8.27 18.16 -13.30
N THR A 344 -8.76 17.07 -13.88
CA THR A 344 -9.38 17.04 -15.21
C THR A 344 -10.88 16.82 -15.07
N GLN A 345 -11.61 16.80 -16.20
CA GLN A 345 -13.04 16.45 -16.19
C GLN A 345 -13.32 15.06 -15.60
N GLY A 346 -12.35 14.14 -15.64
CA GLY A 346 -12.45 12.79 -15.09
C GLY A 346 -11.99 12.67 -13.62
N GLY A 347 -11.52 13.75 -13.01
CA GLY A 347 -10.97 13.76 -11.64
C GLY A 347 -9.45 13.98 -11.59
N TYR A 348 -8.84 13.58 -10.48
CA TYR A 348 -7.41 13.75 -10.21
C TYR A 348 -6.56 12.75 -10.98
N GLN A 349 -5.48 13.22 -11.60
CA GLN A 349 -4.45 12.36 -12.19
C GLN A 349 -3.07 12.92 -11.91
N PHE A 350 -2.04 12.07 -12.01
CA PHE A 350 -0.67 12.53 -11.95
C PHE A 350 -0.34 13.38 -13.16
N ARG A 351 0.29 14.52 -12.88
CA ARG A 351 0.88 15.35 -13.93
C ARG A 351 2.13 14.65 -14.47
N VAL A 352 3.10 14.35 -13.60
CA VAL A 352 4.36 13.73 -14.01
C VAL A 352 4.26 12.19 -14.02
N GLU A 353 4.20 11.58 -15.21
CA GLU A 353 4.03 10.13 -15.38
C GLU A 353 5.21 9.31 -14.82
N LEU A 354 6.45 9.77 -14.94
CA LEU A 354 7.60 9.08 -14.33
C LEU A 354 7.52 9.06 -12.80
N LEU A 355 7.02 10.13 -12.19
CA LEU A 355 6.83 10.20 -10.75
C LEU A 355 5.73 9.22 -10.31
N ARG A 356 4.62 9.14 -11.05
CA ARG A 356 3.58 8.13 -10.83
C ARG A 356 4.15 6.72 -10.87
N ARG A 357 4.93 6.39 -11.92
CA ARG A 357 5.55 5.06 -12.07
C ARG A 357 6.49 4.74 -10.91
N TRP A 358 7.28 5.71 -10.48
CA TRP A 358 8.17 5.54 -9.34
C TRP A 358 7.38 5.26 -8.04
N ILE A 359 6.32 6.03 -7.76
CA ILE A 359 5.49 5.83 -6.56
C ILE A 359 4.81 4.46 -6.59
N ALA A 360 4.20 4.07 -7.71
CA ALA A 360 3.55 2.77 -7.86
C ALA A 360 4.54 1.60 -7.66
N GLU A 361 5.81 1.78 -8.03
CA GLU A 361 6.83 0.76 -7.91
C GLU A 361 7.41 0.65 -6.49
N TYR A 362 7.83 1.77 -5.93
CA TYR A 362 8.62 1.80 -4.70
C TYR A 362 7.78 2.07 -3.45
N LYS A 363 6.65 2.77 -3.59
CA LYS A 363 5.78 3.22 -2.52
C LYS A 363 4.32 2.74 -2.70
N PRO A 364 4.06 1.45 -2.96
CA PRO A 364 2.70 0.96 -2.98
C PRO A 364 2.03 1.17 -1.62
N LEU A 365 0.73 1.41 -1.62
CA LEU A 365 -0.09 1.76 -0.46
C LEU A 365 0.04 0.71 0.65
N ARG A 366 0.17 -0.57 0.29
CA ARG A 366 0.42 -1.66 1.24
C ARG A 366 1.75 -1.54 2.00
N ARG A 367 2.81 -0.96 1.40
CA ARG A 367 4.12 -0.80 2.06
C ARG A 367 4.19 0.41 2.98
N ILE A 368 3.28 1.36 2.81
CA ILE A 368 3.26 2.61 3.58
C ILE A 368 2.09 2.65 4.56
N GLN A 369 1.51 1.49 4.91
CA GLN A 369 0.36 1.45 5.82
C GLN A 369 0.71 1.96 7.23
N ASP A 370 1.97 1.89 7.64
CA ASP A 370 2.41 2.44 8.93
C ASP A 370 2.33 3.98 8.95
N GLU A 371 2.30 4.63 7.78
CA GLU A 371 2.04 6.09 7.67
C GLU A 371 0.66 6.49 8.20
N LEU A 372 -0.31 5.55 8.24
CA LEU A 372 -1.65 5.79 8.77
C LEU A 372 -1.61 6.36 10.18
N ASP A 373 -0.68 5.88 11.01
CA ASP A 373 -0.54 6.29 12.40
C ASP A 373 -0.06 7.74 12.50
N HIS A 374 0.68 8.20 11.50
CA HIS A 374 1.35 9.50 11.48
C HIS A 374 0.55 10.61 10.79
N ILE A 375 -0.62 10.30 10.19
CA ILE A 375 -1.42 11.29 9.45
C ILE A 375 -1.77 12.51 10.31
N ASP A 376 -2.23 12.27 11.54
CA ASP A 376 -2.50 13.34 12.50
C ASP A 376 -1.35 13.37 13.53
N PRO A 377 -0.48 14.41 13.49
CA PRO A 377 0.65 14.52 14.42
C PRO A 377 0.22 14.63 15.88
N VAL A 378 -0.95 15.21 16.16
CA VAL A 378 -1.48 15.32 17.53
C VAL A 378 -1.90 13.93 18.02
N ALA A 379 -2.55 13.14 17.19
CA ALA A 379 -2.91 11.76 17.50
C ALA A 379 -1.68 10.89 17.78
N ASP A 380 -0.64 10.95 16.93
CA ASP A 380 0.60 10.19 17.12
C ASP A 380 1.34 10.63 18.40
N ASN A 381 1.42 11.93 18.68
CA ASN A 381 2.01 12.43 19.92
C ASN A 381 1.25 11.96 21.17
N LEU A 382 -0.09 11.97 21.14
CA LEU A 382 -0.92 11.41 22.20
C LEU A 382 -0.70 9.90 22.37
N PHE A 383 -0.54 9.16 21.27
CA PHE A 383 -0.23 7.74 21.31
C PHE A 383 1.12 7.47 21.99
N ARG A 384 2.19 8.16 21.58
CA ARG A 384 3.53 8.03 22.18
C ARG A 384 3.51 8.35 23.68
N ALA A 385 2.88 9.46 24.05
CA ALA A 385 2.71 9.84 25.46
C ALA A 385 1.92 8.79 26.25
N ALA A 386 0.89 8.17 25.64
CA ALA A 386 0.12 7.12 26.29
C ALA A 386 0.94 5.84 26.51
N VAL A 387 1.82 5.49 25.58
CA VAL A 387 2.75 4.36 25.73
C VAL A 387 3.70 4.61 26.90
N ASP A 388 4.28 5.81 27.00
CA ASP A 388 5.17 6.18 28.12
C ASP A 388 4.45 6.15 29.47
N LEU A 389 3.23 6.68 29.54
CA LEU A 389 2.38 6.63 30.74
C LEU A 389 2.06 5.19 31.16
N HIS A 390 1.78 4.31 30.20
CA HIS A 390 1.52 2.92 30.48
C HIS A 390 2.76 2.21 31.04
N GLN A 391 3.94 2.47 30.47
CA GLN A 391 5.21 1.94 30.98
C GLN A 391 5.53 2.47 32.39
N ALA A 392 5.16 3.71 32.69
CA ALA A 392 5.27 4.31 34.03
C ALA A 392 4.22 3.77 35.03
N GLY A 393 3.27 2.94 34.58
CA GLY A 393 2.21 2.35 35.41
C GLY A 393 0.94 3.19 35.55
N ASP A 394 0.86 4.38 34.92
CA ASP A 394 -0.36 5.19 34.88
C ASP A 394 -1.28 4.74 33.74
N THR A 395 -1.86 3.56 33.91
CA THR A 395 -2.75 2.95 32.90
C THR A 395 -4.02 3.76 32.65
N LYS A 396 -4.51 4.53 33.64
CA LYS A 396 -5.74 5.32 33.49
C LYS A 396 -5.52 6.50 32.55
N SER A 397 -4.44 7.25 32.74
CA SER A 397 -4.09 8.35 31.86
C SER A 397 -3.75 7.85 30.45
N ALA A 398 -3.05 6.70 30.35
CA ALA A 398 -2.77 6.06 29.06
C ALA A 398 -4.06 5.75 28.27
N ILE A 399 -5.07 5.10 28.89
CA ILE A 399 -6.35 4.80 28.21
C ILE A 399 -7.04 6.08 27.73
N LYS A 400 -7.00 7.16 28.52
CA LYS A 400 -7.60 8.44 28.13
C LYS A 400 -6.94 8.99 26.87
N GLN A 401 -5.61 9.06 26.85
CA GLN A 401 -4.86 9.57 25.70
C GLN A 401 -5.01 8.69 24.46
N LEU A 402 -5.05 7.35 24.61
CA LEU A 402 -5.30 6.45 23.49
C LEU A 402 -6.68 6.66 22.87
N ARG A 403 -7.72 6.89 23.67
CA ARG A 403 -9.06 7.19 23.15
C ARG A 403 -9.11 8.53 22.43
N GLU A 404 -8.37 9.52 22.93
CA GLU A 404 -8.25 10.83 22.28
C GLU A 404 -7.50 10.73 20.95
N ALA A 405 -6.38 9.99 20.92
CA ALA A 405 -5.64 9.67 19.70
C ALA A 405 -6.53 8.98 18.64
N ILE A 406 -7.31 7.97 19.03
CA ILE A 406 -8.26 7.30 18.13
C ILE A 406 -9.39 8.24 17.68
N GLY A 407 -9.82 9.17 18.52
CA GLY A 407 -10.83 10.16 18.17
C GLY A 407 -10.36 11.14 17.09
N LEU A 408 -9.07 11.51 17.13
CA LEU A 408 -8.43 12.37 16.13
C LEU A 408 -8.07 11.61 14.86
N ASN A 409 -7.45 10.44 15.00
CA ASN A 409 -7.11 9.54 13.91
C ASN A 409 -7.74 8.14 14.12
N PRO A 410 -8.95 7.93 13.58
CA PRO A 410 -9.63 6.65 13.70
C PRO A 410 -8.95 5.50 12.94
N ASN A 411 -7.97 5.78 12.08
CA ASN A 411 -7.19 4.76 11.39
C ASN A 411 -5.87 4.44 12.10
N HIS A 412 -5.60 5.04 13.28
CA HIS A 412 -4.35 4.84 14.02
C HIS A 412 -4.27 3.43 14.61
N LEU A 413 -3.56 2.55 13.92
CA LEU A 413 -3.38 1.14 14.21
C LEU A 413 -2.71 0.91 15.57
N GLY A 414 -1.58 1.59 15.83
CA GLY A 414 -0.85 1.49 17.09
C GLY A 414 -1.73 1.82 18.31
N ALA A 415 -2.52 2.89 18.23
CA ALA A 415 -3.42 3.29 19.32
C ALA A 415 -4.52 2.26 19.58
N HIS A 416 -5.11 1.67 18.52
CA HIS A 416 -6.10 0.60 18.65
C HIS A 416 -5.50 -0.65 19.31
N GLN A 417 -4.31 -1.07 18.87
CA GLN A 417 -3.64 -2.26 19.41
C GLN A 417 -3.24 -2.07 20.88
N GLN A 418 -2.62 -0.93 21.22
CA GLN A 418 -2.20 -0.64 22.58
C GLN A 418 -3.40 -0.53 23.53
N LEU A 419 -4.49 0.09 23.09
CA LEU A 419 -5.72 0.16 23.88
C LEU A 419 -6.32 -1.24 24.08
N ALA A 420 -6.34 -2.08 23.05
CA ALA A 420 -6.81 -3.46 23.17
C ALA A 420 -5.98 -4.27 24.18
N ASP A 421 -4.65 -4.16 24.13
CA ASP A 421 -3.74 -4.88 25.04
C ASP A 421 -3.95 -4.46 26.50
N ILE A 422 -4.09 -3.15 26.75
CA ILE A 422 -4.39 -2.63 28.08
C ILE A 422 -5.75 -3.14 28.59
N LEU A 423 -6.79 -3.09 27.74
CA LEU A 423 -8.13 -3.54 28.12
C LEU A 423 -8.16 -5.05 28.43
N LEU A 424 -7.45 -5.86 27.65
CA LEU A 424 -7.29 -7.30 27.92
C LEU A 424 -6.56 -7.54 29.24
N GLY A 425 -5.46 -6.82 29.50
CA GLY A 425 -4.71 -6.92 30.76
C GLY A 425 -5.53 -6.50 31.99
N GLN A 426 -6.51 -5.61 31.84
CA GLN A 426 -7.43 -5.20 32.91
C GLN A 426 -8.67 -6.11 33.06
N GLY A 427 -8.81 -7.16 32.24
CA GLY A 427 -10.00 -8.01 32.22
C GLY A 427 -11.25 -7.33 31.62
N GLN A 428 -11.11 -6.19 30.94
CA GLN A 428 -12.21 -5.52 30.23
C GLN A 428 -12.44 -6.15 28.85
N VAL A 429 -12.59 -7.47 28.81
CA VAL A 429 -12.52 -8.27 27.58
C VAL A 429 -13.65 -7.97 26.61
N LYS A 430 -14.85 -7.65 27.12
CA LYS A 430 -16.00 -7.25 26.27
C LYS A 430 -15.70 -5.99 25.47
N THR A 431 -15.13 -4.98 26.11
CA THR A 431 -14.75 -3.72 25.46
C THR A 431 -13.60 -3.92 24.49
N ALA A 432 -12.60 -4.73 24.87
CA ALA A 432 -11.50 -5.10 23.98
C ALA A 432 -12.02 -5.81 22.72
N LYS A 433 -12.92 -6.78 22.86
CA LYS A 433 -13.56 -7.47 21.73
C LYS A 433 -14.25 -6.48 20.79
N THR A 434 -15.03 -5.53 21.29
CA THR A 434 -15.72 -4.56 20.43
C THR A 434 -14.73 -3.72 19.62
N LEU A 435 -13.66 -3.24 20.25
CA LEU A 435 -12.58 -2.49 19.58
C LEU A 435 -11.84 -3.36 18.54
N LEU A 436 -11.57 -4.61 18.88
CA LEU A 436 -10.86 -5.55 17.99
C LEU A 436 -11.75 -6.03 16.85
N ASP A 437 -13.07 -6.14 17.06
CA ASP A 437 -14.05 -6.41 16.01
C ASP A 437 -14.08 -5.27 14.99
N SER A 438 -14.10 -4.01 15.46
CA SER A 438 -14.01 -2.87 14.55
C SER A 438 -12.69 -2.87 13.79
N LEU A 439 -11.56 -3.12 14.47
CA LEU A 439 -10.24 -3.21 13.83
C LEU A 439 -10.14 -4.36 12.82
N TYR A 440 -10.73 -5.52 13.13
CA TYR A 440 -10.67 -6.71 12.28
C TYR A 440 -11.38 -6.53 10.94
N ASN A 441 -12.42 -5.69 10.89
CA ASN A 441 -13.13 -5.38 9.66
C ASN A 441 -12.22 -4.77 8.59
N TYR A 442 -11.08 -4.18 8.98
CA TYR A 442 -10.18 -3.51 8.05
C TYR A 442 -8.70 -3.87 8.12
N LYS A 443 -8.19 -4.24 9.29
CA LYS A 443 -6.84 -4.76 9.48
C LYS A 443 -6.92 -6.15 10.12
N PRO A 444 -7.43 -7.16 9.40
CA PRO A 444 -7.64 -8.50 9.95
C PRO A 444 -6.35 -9.09 10.50
N LEU A 445 -5.23 -8.94 9.79
CA LEU A 445 -3.92 -9.44 10.27
C LEU A 445 -3.49 -8.82 11.60
N ALA A 446 -3.74 -7.52 11.79
CA ALA A 446 -3.32 -6.80 12.98
C ALA A 446 -4.22 -7.03 14.20
N ALA A 447 -5.51 -7.31 13.97
CA ALA A 447 -6.49 -7.58 15.02
C ALA A 447 -6.60 -9.08 15.38
N ARG A 448 -6.38 -9.99 14.43
CA ARG A 448 -6.76 -11.41 14.55
C ARG A 448 -6.27 -12.09 15.82
N SER A 449 -4.98 -11.98 16.14
CA SER A 449 -4.40 -12.64 17.32
C SER A 449 -5.03 -12.14 18.62
N ARG A 450 -5.15 -10.82 18.78
CA ARG A 450 -5.78 -10.19 19.95
C ARG A 450 -7.27 -10.50 20.02
N LEU A 451 -7.96 -10.55 18.88
CA LEU A 451 -9.37 -10.88 18.82
C LEU A 451 -9.62 -12.34 19.24
N ILE A 452 -8.77 -13.28 18.77
CA ILE A 452 -8.82 -14.68 19.21
C ILE A 452 -8.62 -14.75 20.73
N GLN A 453 -7.63 -14.04 21.29
CA GLN A 453 -7.40 -13.97 22.73
C GLN A 453 -8.62 -13.44 23.48
N ALA A 454 -9.22 -12.35 23.01
CA ALA A 454 -10.42 -11.76 23.61
C ALA A 454 -11.62 -12.74 23.58
N LEU A 455 -11.84 -13.41 22.45
CA LEU A 455 -12.93 -14.37 22.28
C LEU A 455 -12.75 -15.61 23.16
N LEU A 456 -11.53 -16.15 23.26
CA LEU A 456 -11.23 -17.28 24.15
C LEU A 456 -11.45 -16.93 25.61
N THR A 457 -10.96 -15.76 26.04
CA THR A 457 -11.13 -15.29 27.42
C THR A 457 -12.62 -15.06 27.75
N LEU A 458 -13.38 -14.44 26.83
CA LEU A 458 -14.83 -14.28 26.99
C LEU A 458 -15.58 -15.62 27.05
N ALA A 459 -15.16 -16.61 26.25
CA ALA A 459 -15.78 -17.92 26.31
C ALA A 459 -15.56 -18.57 27.68
N GLN A 460 -14.34 -18.50 28.23
CA GLN A 460 -14.05 -19.03 29.57
C GLN A 460 -14.86 -18.36 30.68
N GLU A 461 -15.13 -17.06 30.57
CA GLU A 461 -15.92 -16.28 31.54
C GLU A 461 -17.44 -16.43 31.39
N THR A 462 -17.92 -17.04 30.30
CA THR A 462 -19.36 -17.14 30.00
C THR A 462 -19.94 -18.45 30.56
N ASP A 463 -20.93 -18.35 31.45
CA ASP A 463 -21.58 -19.55 32.03
C ASP A 463 -22.56 -20.25 31.08
N ASN A 464 -23.10 -19.53 30.08
CA ASN A 464 -24.07 -20.06 29.14
C ASN A 464 -23.37 -20.86 28.03
N GLN A 465 -23.62 -22.17 27.97
CA GLN A 465 -23.02 -23.09 27.00
C GLN A 465 -23.31 -22.73 25.54
N ASP A 466 -24.49 -22.19 25.23
CA ASP A 466 -24.83 -21.81 23.85
C ASP A 466 -24.00 -20.59 23.41
N GLN A 467 -23.84 -19.60 24.29
CA GLN A 467 -23.01 -18.42 24.03
C GLN A 467 -21.52 -18.77 23.99
N GLN A 468 -21.06 -19.68 24.87
CA GLN A 468 -19.71 -20.24 24.79
C GLN A 468 -19.43 -20.89 23.44
N LEU A 469 -20.37 -21.71 22.97
CA LEU A 469 -20.24 -22.40 21.70
C LEU A 469 -20.13 -21.41 20.53
N GLU A 470 -20.95 -20.36 20.50
CA GLU A 470 -20.88 -19.29 19.49
C GLU A 470 -19.51 -18.60 19.47
N LEU A 471 -18.95 -18.29 20.66
CA LEU A 471 -17.62 -17.69 20.77
C LEU A 471 -16.51 -18.62 20.26
N TYR A 472 -16.55 -19.91 20.62
CA TYR A 472 -15.58 -20.89 20.13
C TYR A 472 -15.70 -21.15 18.62
N GLU A 473 -16.92 -21.18 18.08
CA GLU A 473 -17.14 -21.28 16.64
C GLU A 473 -16.57 -20.06 15.91
N ARG A 474 -16.73 -18.88 16.48
CA ARG A 474 -16.11 -17.66 15.94
C ARG A 474 -14.58 -17.73 15.98
N VAL A 475 -13.99 -18.24 17.06
CA VAL A 475 -12.53 -18.49 17.12
C VAL A 475 -12.10 -19.47 16.03
N LEU A 476 -12.83 -20.56 15.80
CA LEU A 476 -12.50 -21.55 14.79
C LEU A 476 -12.72 -21.05 13.35
N ALA A 477 -13.63 -20.09 13.15
CA ALA A 477 -13.75 -19.40 11.87
C ALA A 477 -12.52 -18.51 11.61
N LEU A 478 -11.97 -17.89 12.65
CA LEU A 478 -10.74 -17.10 12.56
C LEU A 478 -9.48 -17.98 12.48
N GLU A 479 -9.44 -19.12 13.16
CA GLU A 479 -8.32 -20.06 13.20
C GLU A 479 -8.82 -21.50 13.32
N PRO A 480 -9.00 -22.21 12.19
CA PRO A 480 -9.62 -23.55 12.16
C PRO A 480 -8.90 -24.63 12.97
N LYS A 481 -7.61 -24.44 13.28
CA LYS A 481 -6.78 -25.39 14.03
C LYS A 481 -6.57 -24.97 15.49
N GLN A 482 -7.33 -24.00 16.01
CA GLN A 482 -7.15 -23.53 17.37
C GLN A 482 -7.52 -24.63 18.39
N LEU A 483 -6.50 -25.11 19.11
CA LEU A 483 -6.60 -26.33 19.92
C LEU A 483 -7.59 -26.19 21.07
N GLU A 484 -7.54 -25.07 21.79
CA GLU A 484 -8.41 -24.83 22.95
C GLU A 484 -9.88 -24.77 22.55
N ALA A 485 -10.22 -23.99 21.53
CA ALA A 485 -11.58 -23.86 21.02
C ALA A 485 -12.11 -25.20 20.50
N THR A 486 -11.26 -26.00 19.83
CA THR A 486 -11.65 -27.34 19.34
C THR A 486 -11.97 -28.28 20.50
N ALA A 487 -11.10 -28.34 21.51
CA ALA A 487 -11.27 -29.21 22.67
C ALA A 487 -12.51 -28.82 23.49
N LYS A 488 -12.68 -27.53 23.77
CA LYS A 488 -13.82 -27.02 24.56
C LYS A 488 -15.15 -27.17 23.83
N ARG A 489 -15.18 -26.96 22.52
CA ARG A 489 -16.36 -27.26 21.70
C ARG A 489 -16.77 -28.73 21.78
N GLN A 490 -15.80 -29.65 21.67
CA GLN A 490 -16.07 -31.09 21.79
C GLN A 490 -16.57 -31.46 23.18
N GLU A 491 -16.00 -30.87 24.23
CA GLU A 491 -16.46 -31.05 25.62
C GLU A 491 -17.93 -30.62 25.79
N ILE A 492 -18.29 -29.43 25.29
CA ILE A 492 -19.68 -28.92 25.34
C ILE A 492 -20.62 -29.83 24.55
N TRP A 493 -20.24 -30.25 23.33
CA TRP A 493 -21.06 -31.18 22.54
C TRP A 493 -21.28 -32.52 23.26
N ALA A 494 -20.26 -33.04 23.95
CA ALA A 494 -20.38 -34.28 24.72
C ALA A 494 -21.36 -34.10 25.90
N GLN A 495 -21.26 -33.00 26.64
CA GLN A 495 -22.18 -32.68 27.73
C GLN A 495 -23.63 -32.51 27.24
N CYS A 496 -23.84 -31.84 26.11
CA CYS A 496 -25.16 -31.71 25.48
C CYS A 496 -25.71 -33.07 25.03
N ALA A 497 -24.88 -33.93 24.44
CA ALA A 497 -25.28 -35.27 24.04
C ALA A 497 -25.69 -36.14 25.23
N GLU A 498 -24.95 -36.09 26.34
CA GLU A 498 -25.26 -36.83 27.57
C GLU A 498 -26.51 -36.30 28.27
N SER A 499 -26.68 -34.97 28.35
CA SER A 499 -27.87 -34.32 28.92
C SER A 499 -29.13 -34.64 28.13
N ALA A 500 -29.06 -34.62 26.79
CA ALA A 500 -30.17 -35.01 25.93
C ALA A 500 -30.53 -36.50 26.12
N LEU A 501 -29.52 -37.36 26.19
CA LEU A 501 -29.72 -38.79 26.44
C LEU A 501 -30.35 -39.06 27.81
N ALA A 502 -29.95 -38.34 28.87
CA ALA A 502 -30.51 -38.47 30.21
C ALA A 502 -31.98 -38.02 30.32
N LYS A 503 -32.44 -37.19 29.37
CA LYS A 503 -33.83 -36.72 29.26
C LYS A 503 -34.67 -37.57 28.29
N ASP A 504 -34.10 -38.66 27.77
CA ASP A 504 -34.67 -39.47 26.70
C ASP A 504 -34.99 -38.68 25.40
N ASP A 505 -34.31 -37.54 25.20
CA ASP A 505 -34.34 -36.79 23.94
C ASP A 505 -33.33 -37.39 22.96
N PHE A 506 -33.68 -38.55 22.43
CA PHE A 506 -32.83 -39.32 21.54
C PHE A 506 -32.52 -38.62 20.22
N GLN A 507 -33.39 -37.71 19.77
CA GLN A 507 -33.20 -36.96 18.52
C GLN A 507 -32.04 -35.97 18.69
N SER A 508 -32.08 -35.13 19.73
CA SER A 508 -31.01 -34.17 20.02
C SER A 508 -29.70 -34.87 20.38
N ALA A 509 -29.75 -35.99 21.11
CA ALA A 509 -28.56 -36.78 21.43
C ALA A 509 -27.88 -37.32 20.17
N LEU A 510 -28.65 -37.81 19.20
CA LEU A 510 -28.15 -38.31 17.92
C LEU A 510 -27.40 -37.22 17.14
N ASP A 511 -27.97 -36.03 17.03
CA ASP A 511 -27.36 -34.90 16.33
C ASP A 511 -26.00 -34.50 16.95
N TRP A 512 -25.89 -34.46 18.28
CA TRP A 512 -24.63 -34.14 18.95
C TRP A 512 -23.58 -35.24 18.80
N TYR A 513 -23.96 -36.53 18.91
CA TYR A 513 -23.01 -37.63 18.70
C TYR A 513 -22.53 -37.74 17.25
N GLN A 514 -23.37 -37.36 16.28
CA GLN A 514 -22.95 -37.21 14.88
C GLN A 514 -21.92 -36.10 14.71
N LYS A 515 -22.15 -34.92 15.32
CA LYS A 515 -21.16 -33.81 15.32
C LYS A 515 -19.82 -34.22 15.95
N LEU A 516 -19.84 -35.11 16.94
CA LEU A 516 -18.65 -35.68 17.58
C LEU A 516 -17.98 -36.81 16.76
N GLY A 517 -18.61 -37.31 15.71
CA GLY A 517 -18.12 -38.45 14.92
C GLY A 517 -18.14 -39.80 15.65
N LEU A 518 -18.94 -39.93 16.73
CA LEU A 518 -19.00 -41.14 17.57
C LEU A 518 -20.00 -42.17 17.02
N ASN A 519 -19.67 -42.77 15.87
CA ASN A 519 -20.55 -43.69 15.12
C ASN A 519 -21.11 -44.85 15.96
N ASN A 520 -20.35 -45.37 16.94
CA ASN A 520 -20.81 -46.45 17.81
C ASN A 520 -21.95 -46.00 18.74
N LYS A 521 -21.87 -44.78 19.28
CA LYS A 521 -22.91 -44.18 20.13
C LYS A 521 -24.16 -43.82 19.31
N VAL A 522 -23.97 -43.34 18.07
CA VAL A 522 -25.08 -43.09 17.13
C VAL A 522 -25.86 -44.37 16.87
N ALA A 523 -25.19 -45.47 16.52
CA ALA A 523 -25.82 -46.77 16.28
C ALA A 523 -26.57 -47.31 17.52
N GLU A 524 -26.00 -47.12 18.72
CA GLU A 524 -26.63 -47.50 19.99
C GLU A 524 -27.94 -46.72 20.25
N ILE A 525 -27.94 -45.41 20.01
CA ILE A 525 -29.14 -44.58 20.20
C ILE A 525 -30.22 -44.90 19.15
N GLU A 526 -29.84 -45.09 17.88
CA GLU A 526 -30.79 -45.54 16.87
C GLU A 526 -31.45 -46.88 17.23
N GLN A 527 -30.70 -47.78 17.84
CA GLN A 527 -31.23 -49.04 18.33
C GLN A 527 -32.20 -48.81 19.50
N LYS A 528 -31.87 -47.95 20.46
CA LYS A 528 -32.79 -47.58 21.56
C LYS A 528 -34.08 -46.94 21.06
N ILE A 529 -34.03 -46.06 20.06
CA ILE A 529 -35.22 -45.48 19.43
C ILE A 529 -36.09 -46.59 18.81
N ARG A 530 -35.48 -47.53 18.08
CA ARG A 530 -36.17 -48.69 17.49
C ARG A 530 -36.84 -49.57 18.55
N ASP A 531 -36.13 -49.85 19.64
CA ASP A 531 -36.63 -50.70 20.74
C ASP A 531 -37.78 -50.01 21.48
N HIS A 532 -37.69 -48.69 21.74
CA HIS A 532 -38.76 -47.91 22.38
C HIS A 532 -40.03 -47.85 21.52
N PHE A 533 -39.89 -47.69 20.21
CA PHE A 533 -41.01 -47.79 19.25
C PHE A 533 -41.66 -49.18 19.25
N PHE A 534 -40.84 -50.23 19.34
CA PHE A 534 -41.31 -51.60 19.32
C PHE A 534 -42.08 -51.97 20.61
N ASP A 535 -41.60 -51.53 21.77
CA ASP A 535 -42.29 -51.72 23.06
C ASP A 535 -43.60 -50.91 23.15
N PHE A 536 -43.64 -49.69 22.62
CA PHE A 536 -44.87 -48.90 22.50
C PHE A 536 -45.91 -49.60 21.61
N ALA A 537 -45.49 -50.12 20.45
CA ALA A 537 -46.35 -50.88 19.55
C ALA A 537 -46.89 -52.17 20.20
N LYS A 538 -46.07 -52.84 21.01
CA LYS A 538 -46.44 -54.05 21.77
C LYS A 538 -47.42 -53.74 22.92
N ALA A 539 -47.22 -52.64 23.64
CA ALA A 539 -48.13 -52.15 24.68
C ALA A 539 -49.50 -51.77 24.10
N LEU A 540 -49.54 -51.11 22.94
CA LEU A 540 -50.77 -50.81 22.18
C LEU A 540 -51.52 -52.08 21.76
N LYS A 541 -50.79 -53.09 21.27
CA LYS A 541 -51.36 -54.41 20.91
C LYS A 541 -51.92 -55.15 22.12
N GLN A 542 -51.24 -55.11 23.27
CA GLN A 542 -51.74 -55.72 24.51
C GLN A 542 -52.96 -54.98 25.10
N CYS A 543 -53.02 -53.66 24.96
CA CYS A 543 -54.19 -52.85 25.30
C CYS A 543 -55.39 -53.17 24.41
N GLN A 544 -55.18 -53.46 23.11
CA GLN A 544 -56.23 -53.94 22.21
C GLN A 544 -56.70 -55.38 22.53
N GLN A 545 -55.83 -56.24 23.07
CA GLN A 545 -56.17 -57.64 23.38
C GLN A 545 -56.89 -57.83 24.73
N LYS A 546 -56.67 -56.97 25.73
CA LYS A 546 -57.47 -56.98 26.97
C LYS A 546 -58.75 -56.17 26.77
N LYS A 547 -59.88 -56.85 26.52
CA LYS A 547 -61.25 -56.28 26.53
C LYS A 547 -61.63 -55.68 27.91
N ARG A 548 -61.02 -54.57 28.32
CA ARG A 548 -61.47 -53.73 29.44
C ARG A 548 -61.89 -52.36 28.89
N TYR A 549 -63.08 -52.35 28.30
CA TYR A 549 -63.85 -51.14 28.12
C TYR A 549 -64.32 -50.67 29.50
N GLN A 550 -63.66 -49.67 30.09
CA GLN A 550 -64.37 -48.61 30.85
C GLN A 550 -63.53 -47.46 31.41
N TYR A 551 -62.18 -47.48 31.39
CA TYR A 551 -61.42 -46.32 31.89
C TYR A 551 -60.31 -45.76 30.97
N VAL A 552 -59.82 -46.52 29.99
CA VAL A 552 -58.86 -45.98 28.99
C VAL A 552 -59.57 -45.09 27.95
N GLY A 553 -60.87 -45.32 27.75
CA GLY A 553 -61.71 -44.45 26.91
C GLY A 553 -61.81 -43.02 27.44
N LEU A 554 -61.81 -42.79 28.76
CA LEU A 554 -61.91 -41.44 29.33
C LEU A 554 -60.63 -40.62 29.15
N PHE A 555 -59.44 -41.24 29.20
CA PHE A 555 -58.16 -40.54 29.05
C PHE A 555 -57.81 -40.26 27.57
N ALA A 556 -58.19 -41.18 26.68
CA ALA A 556 -58.15 -40.94 25.23
C ALA A 556 -59.20 -39.90 24.80
N LEU A 557 -60.39 -39.92 25.44
CA LEU A 557 -61.40 -38.89 25.22
C LEU A 557 -60.95 -37.52 25.74
N THR A 558 -60.15 -37.37 26.80
CA THR A 558 -59.67 -36.03 27.23
C THR A 558 -58.66 -35.41 26.26
N ILE A 559 -57.77 -36.21 25.66
CA ILE A 559 -56.80 -35.68 24.67
C ILE A 559 -57.51 -35.38 23.34
N VAL A 560 -58.50 -36.18 22.95
CA VAL A 560 -59.30 -35.95 21.74
C VAL A 560 -60.35 -34.84 21.94
N SER A 561 -60.94 -34.67 23.13
CA SER A 561 -61.91 -33.60 23.44
C SER A 561 -61.30 -32.23 23.67
N VAL A 562 -60.04 -32.16 24.12
CA VAL A 562 -59.28 -30.89 24.14
C VAL A 562 -58.99 -30.40 22.71
N LEU A 563 -58.92 -31.31 21.74
CA LEU A 563 -58.79 -30.96 20.32
C LEU A 563 -60.14 -30.92 19.56
N ALA A 564 -61.25 -31.26 20.22
CA ALA A 564 -62.59 -31.37 19.61
C ALA A 564 -63.68 -30.57 20.35
N LEU A 565 -63.33 -29.44 21.00
CA LEU A 565 -64.26 -28.36 21.33
C LEU A 565 -64.42 -27.39 20.14
N GLY A 566 -64.73 -27.95 18.98
CA GLY A 566 -64.81 -27.17 17.75
C GLY A 566 -65.41 -27.93 16.59
N TRP A 567 -66.48 -28.69 16.80
CA TRP A 567 -67.67 -28.70 15.92
C TRP A 567 -68.62 -29.86 16.26
N THR A 568 -69.83 -29.49 16.66
CA THR A 568 -70.96 -30.37 16.95
C THR A 568 -71.81 -30.66 15.70
N TYR A 569 -72.36 -31.88 15.68
CA TYR A 569 -73.72 -32.25 15.25
C TYR A 569 -73.98 -32.87 13.84
N GLN A 570 -74.52 -34.09 13.92
CA GLN A 570 -75.39 -34.83 12.98
C GLN A 570 -74.82 -35.46 11.68
N THR A 571 -74.41 -36.71 11.86
CA THR A 571 -74.73 -37.91 11.03
C THR A 571 -76.00 -37.74 10.18
N GLN A 572 -76.07 -38.08 8.89
CA GLN A 572 -76.07 -39.48 8.41
C GLN A 572 -75.93 -39.57 6.87
N GLN A 573 -75.15 -38.68 6.23
CA GLN A 573 -74.77 -38.77 4.80
C GLN A 573 -73.25 -38.83 4.57
N ARG A 574 -72.45 -38.61 5.61
CA ARG A 574 -70.98 -38.55 5.51
C ARG A 574 -70.28 -39.91 5.53
N HIS A 575 -70.95 -41.00 5.92
CA HIS A 575 -70.23 -42.26 6.13
C HIS A 575 -69.66 -42.87 4.84
N TRP A 576 -70.34 -42.68 3.70
CA TRP A 576 -69.86 -43.12 2.38
C TRP A 576 -68.80 -42.17 1.82
N PHE A 577 -69.01 -40.85 1.91
CA PHE A 577 -68.04 -39.85 1.43
C PHE A 577 -66.73 -39.91 2.22
N TYR A 578 -66.79 -40.05 3.55
CA TYR A 578 -65.59 -40.22 4.40
C TYR A 578 -64.92 -41.57 4.19
N GLN A 579 -65.65 -42.65 3.86
CA GLN A 579 -64.99 -43.92 3.53
C GLN A 579 -64.27 -43.85 2.18
N GLU A 580 -64.83 -43.14 1.20
CA GLU A 580 -64.17 -42.92 -0.09
C GLU A 580 -62.97 -41.97 0.03
N GLU A 581 -63.09 -40.88 0.82
CA GLU A 581 -61.97 -39.98 1.15
C GLU A 581 -60.89 -40.68 1.99
N LEU A 582 -61.28 -41.51 2.98
CA LEU A 582 -60.35 -42.35 3.76
C LEU A 582 -59.64 -43.36 2.87
N LYS A 583 -60.35 -43.97 1.92
CA LYS A 583 -59.77 -44.93 1.00
C LYS A 583 -58.82 -44.26 0.00
N GLN A 584 -59.18 -43.10 -0.54
CA GLN A 584 -58.29 -42.29 -1.37
C GLN A 584 -57.07 -41.79 -0.59
N THR A 585 -57.24 -41.36 0.66
CA THR A 585 -56.12 -40.93 1.50
C THR A 585 -55.25 -42.11 1.91
N GLU A 586 -55.80 -43.29 2.21
CA GLU A 586 -55.03 -44.53 2.45
C GLU A 586 -54.25 -44.97 1.20
N GLU A 587 -54.86 -44.89 0.01
CA GLU A 587 -54.18 -45.16 -1.26
C GLU A 587 -53.06 -44.14 -1.51
N THR A 588 -53.31 -42.85 -1.25
CA THR A 588 -52.31 -41.79 -1.42
C THR A 588 -51.16 -41.93 -0.41
N ILE A 589 -51.46 -42.26 0.85
CA ILE A 589 -50.46 -42.54 1.88
C ILE A 589 -49.63 -43.77 1.49
N THR A 590 -50.26 -44.82 0.97
CA THR A 590 -49.55 -46.02 0.49
C THR A 590 -48.64 -45.70 -0.70
N GLN A 591 -49.11 -44.87 -1.64
CA GLN A 591 -48.29 -44.40 -2.76
C GLN A 591 -47.12 -43.53 -2.29
N LEU A 592 -47.35 -42.63 -1.34
CA LEU A 592 -46.29 -41.80 -0.76
C LEU A 592 -45.28 -42.62 0.04
N GLN A 593 -45.72 -43.61 0.82
CA GLN A 593 -44.84 -44.55 1.53
C GLN A 593 -43.98 -45.36 0.56
N ASN A 594 -44.55 -45.81 -0.56
CA ASN A 594 -43.77 -46.49 -1.60
C ASN A 594 -42.77 -45.57 -2.28
N ARG A 595 -43.16 -44.32 -2.62
CA ARG A 595 -42.23 -43.33 -3.20
C ARG A 595 -41.13 -42.93 -2.21
N PHE A 596 -41.46 -42.81 -0.93
CA PHE A 596 -40.48 -42.53 0.12
C PHE A 596 -39.54 -43.71 0.34
N GLY A 597 -40.03 -44.95 0.34
CA GLY A 597 -39.20 -46.15 0.40
C GLY A 597 -38.27 -46.29 -0.81
N GLN A 598 -38.74 -45.93 -2.01
CA GLN A 598 -37.93 -45.86 -3.23
C GLN A 598 -36.89 -44.75 -3.17
N ALA A 599 -37.25 -43.55 -2.72
CA ALA A 599 -36.31 -42.45 -2.54
C ALA A 599 -35.27 -42.77 -1.47
N TYR A 600 -35.67 -43.43 -0.38
CA TYR A 600 -34.76 -43.88 0.68
C TYR A 600 -33.80 -44.97 0.19
N SER A 601 -34.27 -45.94 -0.60
CA SER A 601 -33.40 -46.97 -1.18
C SER A 601 -32.44 -46.39 -2.22
N GLN A 602 -32.90 -45.42 -3.03
CA GLN A 602 -32.05 -44.65 -3.94
C GLN A 602 -31.02 -43.82 -3.18
N ASN A 603 -31.39 -43.19 -2.07
CA ASN A 603 -30.46 -42.43 -1.24
C ASN A 603 -29.42 -43.34 -0.58
N LEU A 604 -29.83 -44.52 -0.09
CA LEU A 604 -28.92 -45.53 0.44
C LEU A 604 -27.96 -46.07 -0.63
N ASP A 605 -28.43 -46.22 -1.87
CA ASP A 605 -27.58 -46.62 -3.00
C ASP A 605 -26.61 -45.49 -3.39
N LEU A 606 -27.07 -44.25 -3.42
CA LEU A 606 -26.23 -43.06 -3.63
C LEU A 606 -25.20 -42.91 -2.52
N GLU A 607 -25.54 -43.15 -1.25
CA GLU A 607 -24.59 -43.14 -0.13
C GLU A 607 -23.54 -44.25 -0.27
N LYS A 608 -23.93 -45.44 -0.73
CA LYS A 608 -22.98 -46.52 -1.05
C LYS A 608 -22.07 -46.13 -2.20
N GLN A 609 -22.61 -45.54 -3.26
CA GLN A 609 -21.84 -45.03 -4.39
C GLN A 609 -20.91 -43.89 -3.94
N LEU A 610 -21.35 -42.99 -3.06
CA LEU A 610 -20.56 -41.91 -2.48
C LEU A 610 -19.45 -42.47 -1.59
N LYS A 611 -19.72 -43.53 -0.82
CA LYS A 611 -18.72 -44.21 0.01
C LYS A 611 -17.68 -44.94 -0.84
N GLN A 612 -18.10 -45.58 -1.93
CA GLN A 612 -17.17 -46.17 -2.90
C GLN A 612 -16.37 -45.10 -3.65
N ALA A 613 -17.00 -43.99 -4.03
CA ALA A 613 -16.35 -42.86 -4.67
C ALA A 613 -15.32 -42.25 -3.74
N SER A 614 -15.66 -41.95 -2.47
CA SER A 614 -14.72 -41.43 -1.48
C SER A 614 -13.58 -42.39 -1.18
N GLN A 615 -13.81 -43.69 -1.09
CA GLN A 615 -12.73 -44.68 -0.97
C GLN A 615 -11.80 -44.66 -2.19
N LYS A 616 -12.37 -44.53 -3.39
CA LYS A 616 -11.61 -44.39 -4.64
C LYS A 616 -10.86 -43.07 -4.69
N THR A 617 -11.42 -41.97 -4.17
CA THR A 617 -10.77 -40.67 -4.04
C THR A 617 -9.59 -40.77 -3.10
N VAL A 618 -9.75 -41.36 -1.91
CA VAL A 618 -8.65 -41.60 -0.95
C VAL A 618 -7.55 -42.49 -1.55
N GLN A 619 -7.94 -43.49 -2.34
CA GLN A 619 -6.96 -44.33 -3.05
C GLN A 619 -6.21 -43.56 -4.13
N LEU A 620 -6.91 -42.73 -4.91
CA LEU A 620 -6.31 -41.86 -5.92
C LEU A 620 -5.44 -40.77 -5.27
N GLU A 621 -5.83 -40.21 -4.14
CA GLU A 621 -5.05 -39.26 -3.34
C GLU A 621 -3.75 -39.91 -2.86
N LYS A 622 -3.80 -41.14 -2.34
CA LYS A 622 -2.58 -41.89 -1.98
C LYS A 622 -1.69 -42.17 -3.18
N GLN A 623 -2.28 -42.50 -4.33
CA GLN A 623 -1.52 -42.68 -5.57
C GLN A 623 -0.92 -41.36 -6.05
N LEU A 624 -1.66 -40.25 -5.95
CA LEU A 624 -1.20 -38.91 -6.29
C LEU A 624 -0.07 -38.48 -5.36
N GLU A 625 -0.16 -38.74 -4.06
CA GLU A 625 0.88 -38.46 -3.08
C GLU A 625 2.15 -39.27 -3.36
N GLN A 626 2.01 -40.55 -3.72
CA GLN A 626 3.14 -41.37 -4.17
C GLN A 626 3.77 -40.87 -5.48
N ILE A 627 2.95 -40.46 -6.45
CA ILE A 627 3.42 -39.91 -7.72
C ILE A 627 4.10 -38.56 -7.49
N ASN A 628 3.52 -37.68 -6.68
CA ASN A 628 4.08 -36.39 -6.32
C ASN A 628 5.41 -36.57 -5.57
N GLY A 629 5.50 -37.54 -4.66
CA GLY A 629 6.75 -37.91 -4.00
C GLY A 629 7.82 -38.35 -5.02
N LYS A 630 7.48 -39.19 -5.99
CA LYS A 630 8.40 -39.57 -7.08
C LYS A 630 8.78 -38.39 -7.98
N VAL A 631 7.84 -37.50 -8.28
CA VAL A 631 8.09 -36.29 -9.08
C VAL A 631 9.05 -35.36 -8.34
N GLN A 632 8.87 -35.15 -7.04
CA GLN A 632 9.80 -34.37 -6.21
C GLN A 632 11.19 -35.00 -6.16
N GLN A 633 11.27 -36.33 -6.01
CA GLN A 633 12.55 -37.05 -6.06
C GLN A 633 13.27 -36.85 -7.41
N LEU A 634 12.55 -37.04 -8.52
CA LEU A 634 13.11 -36.85 -9.87
C LEU A 634 13.51 -35.39 -10.13
N LYS A 635 12.76 -34.41 -9.63
CA LYS A 635 13.14 -32.99 -9.70
C LYS A 635 14.44 -32.72 -8.96
N GLN A 636 14.61 -33.30 -7.76
CA GLN A 636 15.84 -33.15 -7.00
C GLN A 636 17.04 -33.80 -7.70
N GLU A 637 16.84 -34.95 -8.35
CA GLU A 637 17.86 -35.60 -9.17
C GLU A 637 18.23 -34.73 -10.39
N VAL A 638 17.25 -34.15 -11.09
CA VAL A 638 17.47 -33.22 -12.22
C VAL A 638 18.20 -31.96 -11.78
N LEU A 639 17.83 -31.38 -10.64
CA LEU A 639 18.51 -30.20 -10.07
C LEU A 639 19.96 -30.53 -9.68
N THR A 640 20.19 -31.71 -9.11
CA THR A 640 21.55 -32.18 -8.76
C THR A 640 22.41 -32.42 -10.00
N ILE A 641 21.81 -32.86 -11.11
CA ILE A 641 22.49 -33.07 -12.39
C ILE A 641 22.78 -31.72 -13.07
N SER A 642 21.82 -30.78 -13.07
CA SER A 642 22.00 -29.46 -13.69
C SER A 642 23.10 -28.64 -13.00
N GLN A 643 23.23 -28.73 -11.68
CA GLN A 643 24.30 -28.08 -10.91
C GLN A 643 25.72 -28.65 -11.17
N LYS A 644 25.87 -29.69 -12.01
CA LYS A 644 27.20 -30.18 -12.42
C LYS A 644 27.81 -29.35 -13.55
N THR A 645 27.02 -28.57 -14.28
CA THR A 645 27.53 -27.69 -15.35
C THR A 645 27.89 -26.30 -14.80
N PRO A 646 28.83 -25.57 -15.42
CA PRO A 646 29.13 -24.19 -15.03
C PRO A 646 27.89 -23.28 -15.06
N LEU A 647 27.04 -23.47 -16.08
CA LEU A 647 25.81 -22.69 -16.27
C LEU A 647 24.76 -23.02 -15.20
N GLY A 648 24.58 -24.28 -14.84
CA GLY A 648 23.66 -24.67 -13.77
C GLY A 648 24.14 -24.23 -12.38
N LYS A 649 25.45 -24.19 -12.12
CA LYS A 649 26.01 -23.61 -10.89
C LYS A 649 25.74 -22.11 -10.80
N LEU A 650 25.96 -21.38 -11.90
CA LEU A 650 25.65 -19.96 -11.98
C LEU A 650 24.18 -19.72 -11.64
N MET A 651 23.26 -20.42 -12.34
CA MET A 651 21.82 -20.25 -12.12
C MET A 651 21.37 -20.55 -10.68
N SER A 652 22.04 -21.46 -9.98
CA SER A 652 21.76 -21.75 -8.56
C SER A 652 22.19 -20.66 -7.58
N GLN A 653 23.08 -19.76 -8.00
CA GLN A 653 23.59 -18.64 -7.20
C GLN A 653 22.84 -17.33 -7.47
N LEU A 654 22.00 -17.30 -8.51
CA LEU A 654 21.22 -16.14 -8.89
C LEU A 654 20.04 -15.94 -7.92
N GLU A 655 19.81 -14.69 -7.54
CA GLU A 655 18.72 -14.32 -6.66
C GLU A 655 17.38 -14.35 -7.39
N ILE A 656 16.36 -14.91 -6.74
CA ILE A 656 14.99 -14.97 -7.24
C ILE A 656 14.34 -13.59 -7.13
N GLY A 657 13.61 -13.18 -8.16
CA GLY A 657 12.94 -11.88 -8.21
C GLY A 657 11.73 -11.91 -9.15
N ASP A 658 11.51 -10.82 -9.88
CA ASP A 658 10.35 -10.65 -10.75
C ASP A 658 10.70 -10.48 -12.24
N GLN A 659 11.94 -10.75 -12.65
CA GLN A 659 12.39 -10.60 -14.03
C GLN A 659 12.54 -11.97 -14.71
N ILE A 660 12.08 -12.09 -15.95
CA ILE A 660 12.26 -13.29 -16.79
C ILE A 660 13.23 -13.00 -17.93
N VAL A 661 14.07 -13.97 -18.26
CA VAL A 661 15.03 -13.88 -19.37
C VAL A 661 14.47 -14.59 -20.60
N ILE A 662 14.43 -13.86 -21.71
CA ILE A 662 13.98 -14.28 -23.03
C ILE A 662 15.21 -14.52 -23.90
N VAL A 663 15.26 -15.63 -24.63
CA VAL A 663 16.42 -16.05 -25.44
C VAL A 663 16.12 -16.22 -26.93
N GLY A 664 14.93 -15.80 -27.36
CA GLY A 664 14.56 -15.80 -28.77
C GLY A 664 13.10 -15.44 -29.02
N SER A 665 12.83 -14.88 -30.20
CA SER A 665 11.51 -14.47 -30.65
C SER A 665 11.28 -14.96 -32.10
N HIS A 666 10.15 -15.60 -32.36
CA HIS A 666 9.84 -16.21 -33.65
C HIS A 666 8.42 -15.89 -34.13
N ALA A 667 8.23 -15.64 -35.42
CA ALA A 667 6.89 -15.40 -35.99
C ALA A 667 5.97 -16.64 -35.96
N LYS A 668 6.52 -17.86 -35.88
CA LYS A 668 5.76 -19.11 -35.84
C LYS A 668 6.15 -19.96 -34.64
N ARG A 669 5.14 -20.50 -33.95
CA ARG A 669 5.32 -21.42 -32.82
C ARG A 669 6.19 -22.62 -33.16
N SER A 670 6.02 -23.20 -34.36
CA SER A 670 6.80 -24.36 -34.80
C SER A 670 8.31 -24.08 -34.88
N ASP A 671 8.69 -22.83 -35.16
CA ASP A 671 10.10 -22.44 -35.26
C ASP A 671 10.68 -22.18 -33.86
N ALA A 672 9.88 -21.57 -32.97
CA ALA A 672 10.22 -21.48 -31.55
C ALA A 672 10.39 -22.87 -30.91
N GLU A 673 9.52 -23.83 -31.21
CA GLU A 673 9.63 -25.20 -30.70
C GLU A 673 10.89 -25.91 -31.19
N LYS A 674 11.29 -25.73 -32.46
CA LYS A 674 12.56 -26.25 -32.98
C LYS A 674 13.77 -25.61 -32.28
N ALA A 675 13.72 -24.29 -32.06
CA ALA A 675 14.80 -23.56 -31.36
C ALA A 675 14.92 -24.01 -29.90
N VAL A 676 13.81 -24.13 -29.18
CA VAL A 676 13.75 -24.68 -27.82
C VAL A 676 14.31 -26.09 -27.76
N ASN A 677 13.93 -26.98 -28.68
CA ASN A 677 14.43 -28.36 -28.69
C ASN A 677 15.96 -28.41 -28.93
N LYS A 678 16.48 -27.54 -29.80
CA LYS A 678 17.93 -27.43 -30.05
C LYS A 678 18.67 -26.91 -28.82
N LEU A 679 18.11 -25.91 -28.13
CA LEU A 679 18.66 -25.37 -26.88
C LEU A 679 18.59 -26.41 -25.75
N LYS A 680 17.46 -27.10 -25.55
CA LYS A 680 17.29 -28.16 -24.56
C LYS A 680 18.26 -29.32 -24.76
N ALA A 681 18.59 -29.65 -26.01
CA ALA A 681 19.55 -30.71 -26.31
C ALA A 681 21.00 -30.36 -25.95
N LYS A 682 21.37 -29.06 -26.00
CA LYS A 682 22.74 -28.59 -25.71
C LYS A 682 22.90 -28.04 -24.28
N TYR A 683 21.88 -27.37 -23.76
CA TYR A 683 21.84 -26.68 -22.46
C TYR A 683 20.53 -26.96 -21.72
N PRO A 684 20.29 -28.22 -21.29
CA PRO A 684 19.06 -28.59 -20.59
C PRO A 684 18.84 -27.77 -19.31
N GLU A 685 19.89 -27.37 -18.61
CA GLU A 685 19.86 -26.59 -17.35
C GLU A 685 19.10 -25.26 -17.45
N LEU A 686 18.89 -24.70 -18.65
CA LEU A 686 18.12 -23.48 -18.84
C LEU A 686 16.60 -23.67 -18.64
N PHE A 687 16.11 -24.91 -18.64
CA PHE A 687 14.69 -25.21 -18.77
C PHE A 687 14.13 -26.11 -17.67
N TYR A 688 14.86 -26.35 -16.57
CA TYR A 688 14.43 -27.27 -15.51
C TYR A 688 14.48 -26.73 -14.07
N PRO A 689 15.42 -25.86 -13.65
CA PRO A 689 15.58 -25.48 -12.24
C PRO A 689 14.35 -24.81 -11.62
N GLN A 690 13.54 -24.12 -12.43
CA GLN A 690 12.42 -23.31 -11.95
C GLN A 690 11.22 -23.34 -12.93
N VAL A 691 10.94 -24.47 -13.59
CA VAL A 691 9.79 -24.55 -14.52
C VAL A 691 8.46 -24.27 -13.81
N GLU A 692 8.34 -24.66 -12.55
CA GLU A 692 7.14 -24.44 -11.74
C GLU A 692 6.90 -22.99 -11.36
N SER A 693 7.91 -22.12 -11.46
CA SER A 693 7.68 -20.69 -11.28
C SER A 693 7.05 -20.06 -12.51
N LEU A 694 7.01 -20.74 -13.66
CA LEU A 694 6.41 -20.20 -14.88
C LEU A 694 4.90 -20.47 -14.87
N PRO A 695 4.05 -19.46 -15.17
CA PRO A 695 2.60 -19.62 -15.20
C PRO A 695 2.14 -20.58 -16.31
N GLU A 696 0.97 -21.22 -16.12
CA GLU A 696 0.45 -22.29 -16.99
C GLU A 696 0.26 -21.90 -18.47
N VAL A 697 0.12 -20.60 -18.74
CA VAL A 697 0.04 -20.05 -20.10
C VAL A 697 1.32 -20.25 -20.90
N ILE A 698 2.46 -20.45 -20.23
CA ILE A 698 3.77 -20.70 -20.86
C ILE A 698 3.91 -22.20 -21.10
N LYS A 699 3.58 -22.63 -22.32
CA LYS A 699 3.69 -24.04 -22.70
C LYS A 699 5.06 -24.31 -23.29
N ASN A 700 5.81 -25.21 -22.64
CA ASN A 700 7.10 -25.68 -23.11
C ASN A 700 8.17 -24.57 -23.18
N ASN A 701 8.10 -23.62 -22.24
CA ASN A 701 8.95 -22.42 -22.18
C ASN A 701 8.73 -21.45 -23.35
N ILE A 702 7.57 -21.52 -24.00
CA ILE A 702 7.20 -20.66 -25.13
C ILE A 702 5.91 -19.91 -24.76
N TYR A 703 5.89 -18.62 -25.03
CA TYR A 703 4.73 -17.76 -24.81
C TYR A 703 4.40 -16.94 -26.06
N GLN A 704 3.11 -16.70 -26.29
CA GLN A 704 2.64 -15.87 -27.38
C GLN A 704 2.48 -14.43 -26.89
N ASN A 705 3.30 -13.53 -27.42
CA ASN A 705 3.23 -12.11 -27.13
C ASN A 705 2.86 -11.36 -28.42
N GLY A 706 1.58 -11.02 -28.57
CA GLY A 706 1.04 -10.48 -29.83
C GLY A 706 1.24 -11.46 -31.00
N ASP A 707 1.94 -11.01 -32.05
CA ASP A 707 2.19 -11.77 -33.27
C ASP A 707 3.49 -12.61 -33.23
N ILE A 708 4.22 -12.58 -32.10
CA ILE A 708 5.49 -13.31 -31.94
C ILE A 708 5.44 -14.33 -30.80
N TRP A 709 6.26 -15.37 -30.95
CA TRP A 709 6.44 -16.46 -29.99
C TRP A 709 7.81 -16.32 -29.33
N GLU A 710 7.82 -16.07 -28.03
CA GLU A 710 9.01 -15.82 -27.23
C GLU A 710 9.43 -17.09 -26.49
N ILE A 711 10.74 -17.30 -26.38
CA ILE A 711 11.35 -18.42 -25.66
C ILE A 711 11.91 -17.93 -24.34
N PHE A 712 11.44 -18.49 -23.23
CA PHE A 712 11.89 -18.12 -21.90
C PHE A 712 12.82 -19.15 -21.27
N ILE A 713 13.77 -18.65 -20.50
CA ILE A 713 14.49 -19.48 -19.53
C ILE A 713 13.60 -19.70 -18.32
N SER A 714 13.69 -20.89 -17.74
CA SER A 714 12.96 -21.21 -16.51
C SER A 714 13.45 -20.36 -15.34
N GLY A 715 12.51 -19.66 -14.70
CA GLY A 715 12.75 -18.91 -13.47
C GLY A 715 12.44 -17.42 -13.54
N PHE A 716 12.25 -16.85 -12.37
CA PHE A 716 12.23 -15.40 -12.19
C PHE A 716 13.40 -14.97 -11.31
N TYR A 717 14.07 -13.92 -11.71
CA TYR A 717 15.32 -13.46 -11.12
C TYR A 717 15.21 -11.99 -10.73
N THR A 718 16.02 -11.53 -9.78
CA THR A 718 16.20 -10.09 -9.59
C THR A 718 16.82 -9.50 -10.85
N TYR A 719 16.60 -8.22 -11.14
CA TYR A 719 17.17 -7.60 -12.34
C TYR A 719 18.70 -7.74 -12.45
N PRO A 720 19.50 -7.56 -11.37
CA PRO A 720 20.95 -7.83 -11.41
C PRO A 720 21.26 -9.28 -11.80
N SER A 721 20.53 -10.24 -11.24
CA SER A 721 20.69 -11.66 -11.52
C SER A 721 20.29 -12.02 -12.95
N ALA A 722 19.20 -11.44 -13.46
CA ALA A 722 18.76 -11.58 -14.84
C ALA A 722 19.78 -11.00 -15.83
N LYS A 723 20.44 -9.88 -15.49
CA LYS A 723 21.49 -9.26 -16.30
C LYS A 723 22.75 -10.12 -16.39
N ILE A 724 23.18 -10.67 -15.26
CA ILE A 724 24.30 -11.63 -15.21
C ILE A 724 23.99 -12.84 -16.08
N LEU A 725 22.77 -13.39 -15.94
CA LEU A 725 22.32 -14.53 -16.73
C LEU A 725 22.28 -14.21 -18.23
N ALA A 726 21.65 -13.11 -18.63
CA ALA A 726 21.57 -12.64 -20.02
C ALA A 726 22.95 -12.51 -20.67
N GLN A 727 23.91 -11.87 -19.99
CA GLN A 727 25.27 -11.71 -20.49
C GLN A 727 26.00 -13.05 -20.70
N GLN A 728 25.80 -14.00 -19.80
CA GLN A 728 26.39 -15.35 -19.90
C GLN A 728 25.78 -16.16 -21.04
N LEU A 729 24.51 -15.94 -21.35
CA LEU A 729 23.79 -16.65 -22.40
C LEU A 729 24.20 -16.19 -23.80
N ILE A 730 24.44 -14.89 -24.00
CA ILE A 730 24.95 -14.33 -25.28
C ILE A 730 26.30 -14.97 -25.66
N GLN A 731 27.08 -15.43 -24.68
CA GLN A 731 28.36 -16.11 -24.93
C GLN A 731 28.20 -17.56 -25.41
N LEU A 732 26.97 -18.11 -25.47
CA LEU A 732 26.70 -19.47 -25.93
C LEU A 732 26.41 -19.49 -27.44
N ASP A 733 27.03 -20.42 -28.19
CA ASP A 733 26.94 -20.52 -29.69
C ASP A 733 25.53 -20.64 -30.32
N LEU A 734 24.45 -20.66 -29.53
CA LEU A 734 23.08 -20.87 -30.00
C LEU A 734 22.10 -19.76 -29.60
N ILE A 735 22.55 -18.76 -28.84
CA ILE A 735 21.72 -17.65 -28.36
C ILE A 735 22.31 -16.37 -28.94
N ASN A 736 21.60 -15.78 -29.90
CA ASN A 736 22.07 -14.58 -30.59
C ASN A 736 21.73 -13.31 -29.81
N ASP A 737 20.57 -13.29 -29.17
CA ASP A 737 20.05 -12.14 -28.41
C ASP A 737 19.34 -12.61 -27.15
N THR A 738 19.38 -11.78 -26.12
CA THR A 738 18.64 -11.99 -24.87
C THR A 738 17.92 -10.73 -24.45
N PHE A 739 16.69 -10.87 -23.97
CA PHE A 739 15.91 -9.76 -23.42
C PHE A 739 15.55 -10.08 -21.98
N ILE A 740 15.47 -9.05 -21.14
CA ILE A 740 14.98 -9.17 -19.77
C ILE A 740 13.66 -8.44 -19.73
N ARG A 741 12.63 -9.10 -19.22
CA ARG A 741 11.31 -8.49 -19.04
C ARG A 741 10.85 -8.73 -17.62
N ARG A 742 10.27 -7.70 -17.01
CA ARG A 742 9.54 -7.87 -15.76
C ARG A 742 8.34 -8.79 -15.98
N ASN A 743 8.08 -9.67 -15.03
CA ASN A 743 7.07 -10.71 -15.05
C ASN A 743 5.77 -10.19 -15.70
N PRO A 744 5.52 -10.51 -16.99
CA PRO A 744 4.36 -9.97 -17.70
C PRO A 744 3.06 -10.65 -17.26
N PHE A 745 3.15 -11.62 -16.34
CA PHE A 745 2.05 -12.46 -15.89
C PHE A 745 1.54 -12.11 -14.49
N SER A 746 2.13 -11.12 -13.81
CA SER A 746 1.76 -10.74 -12.43
C SER A 746 0.34 -10.15 -12.27
N ARG A 747 -0.43 -10.03 -13.37
CA ARG A 747 -1.84 -9.58 -13.40
C ARG A 747 -2.83 -10.71 -13.75
N LEU A 748 -2.37 -11.95 -13.94
CA LEU A 748 -3.18 -13.09 -14.40
C LEU A 748 -3.43 -14.15 -13.31
N GLU A 749 -2.95 -13.94 -12.09
CA GLU A 749 -3.31 -14.66 -10.86
C GLU A 749 -4.10 -13.74 -9.93
#